data_AF-A0A1Z2XLN8-F1
#
_entry.id   AF-A0A1Z2XLN8-F1
#
_cell.length_a   1.000
_cell.length_b   1.000
_cell.length_c   1.000
_cell.angle_alpha   90.00
_cell.angle_beta   90.00
_cell.angle_gamma   90.00
#
_symmetry.space_group_name_H-M   'P 1'
#
loop_
_entity.id
_entity.type
_entity.pdbx_description
1 polymer ?
#
loop_
_entity_poly.entity_id
_entity_poly.type
_entity_poly.pdbx_seq_one_letter_code
_entity_poly.pdbx_strand_id
1 'polypeptide(L)'
;MSPIEVARKLAGFGKTEEACRAYVLALAAIPGPDPDEKMEAAMYILQFEGEYRAAYTAFLELYRDGHYKEDAWNIMTEAFYLPNEKLLRSRYENNVKQLRKYPYLFRNDFPEFEELPIKFYPFDDSSYVPYDAGAERFEDMMDPGEQVIHRNFFKNLENPLLAEEVYSQYELEYLNDNVRHSEYVGRENHIYLHYKSWGEFCSYLQVLNFRKLLIDKKLVFLIEDEISRYPIDFEAQYGIDYSTFPIKPLGIREMNRLIWHTQLSYHNGGDFFNEVFDGHPNILSYMPVMNEDMEKTMEDLRATLDDARSVQEIMEVFNNGEWDNLDMIRELYLMRDRTDKDIMVAICFRSKMYLNTLDPAARIVPAIFFQPHFGYNHVLLRGDDMGRAVMSSEQYETVRKSAVFRKFKYIKSFTPMRRITTSYGASIRFMWGSHQASLEEDDIFPVADEIVDRLLLRGYLVDEEQRALRDGVIVRFEDAKLNPAATFHALAEFLDVPYAESMTKCTLMGVTTNAMLDQEVYGFDTAAVYKTYDEFCCDAERCWLEYFLRDAYEYYGYDFQYYDGGPVDEERVLGWLEHFDKIDYYLLESNRAYHIDAVKKLRKEKAEAGEAVEYTATVEEEAEESLAEFMQIVKDRRERLARILLKGLKFVNEQGRPLKFMPKLELDPALLEQPLYH
;
A
#
# COMPACT_ATOMS: atom_id res chain seq x y z
N MET A 1 -38.84 18.67 6.90
CA MET A 1 -38.46 19.58 5.80
C MET A 1 -37.32 18.88 5.09
N SER A 2 -37.48 18.59 3.80
CA SER A 2 -36.42 17.95 3.03
C SER A 2 -35.24 18.91 2.85
N PRO A 3 -34.02 18.41 2.60
CA PRO A 3 -32.86 19.26 2.33
C PRO A 3 -33.11 20.29 1.21
N ILE A 4 -33.82 19.89 0.14
CA ILE A 4 -34.16 20.76 -0.98
C ILE A 4 -35.12 21.90 -0.58
N GLU A 5 -36.11 21.64 0.29
CA GLU A 5 -37.01 22.67 0.82
C GLU A 5 -36.27 23.69 1.70
N VAL A 6 -35.28 23.24 2.47
CA VAL A 6 -34.41 24.12 3.27
C VAL A 6 -33.58 25.00 2.35
N ALA A 7 -32.98 24.42 1.30
CA ALA A 7 -32.19 25.16 0.32
C ALA A 7 -33.01 26.25 -0.39
N ARG A 8 -34.21 25.92 -0.86
CA ARG A 8 -35.15 26.88 -1.47
C ARG A 8 -35.52 28.04 -0.55
N LYS A 9 -35.74 27.77 0.74
CA LYS A 9 -36.02 28.84 1.73
C LYS A 9 -34.83 29.74 1.97
N LEU A 10 -33.63 29.18 2.11
CA LEU A 10 -32.39 29.95 2.26
C LEU A 10 -32.15 30.82 1.03
N ALA A 11 -32.34 30.26 -0.17
CA ALA A 11 -32.27 31.00 -1.43
C ALA A 11 -33.29 32.16 -1.46
N GLY A 12 -34.54 31.90 -1.06
CA GLY A 12 -35.60 32.90 -0.96
C GLY A 12 -35.34 34.01 0.08
N PHE A 13 -34.51 33.74 1.09
CA PHE A 13 -34.05 34.74 2.06
C PHE A 13 -32.80 35.51 1.63
N GLY A 14 -32.26 35.25 0.43
CA GLY A 14 -31.02 35.86 -0.05
C GLY A 14 -29.77 35.36 0.69
N LYS A 15 -29.86 34.21 1.36
CA LYS A 15 -28.74 33.56 2.06
C LYS A 15 -28.00 32.62 1.11
N THR A 16 -27.30 33.22 0.14
CA THR A 16 -26.72 32.51 -1.00
C THR A 16 -25.75 31.39 -0.61
N GLU A 17 -24.83 31.66 0.32
CA GLU A 17 -23.81 30.69 0.73
C GLU A 17 -24.44 29.51 1.48
N GLU A 18 -25.35 29.79 2.42
CA GLU A 18 -26.07 28.74 3.14
C GLU A 18 -26.98 27.94 2.22
N ALA A 19 -27.60 28.59 1.22
CA ALA A 19 -28.40 27.93 0.20
C ALA A 19 -27.55 26.98 -0.65
N CYS A 20 -26.36 27.40 -1.11
CA CYS A 20 -25.44 26.52 -1.83
C CYS A 20 -25.07 25.28 -1.01
N ARG A 21 -24.69 25.46 0.27
CA ARG A 21 -24.38 24.33 1.17
C ARG A 21 -25.59 23.40 1.34
N ALA A 22 -26.80 23.95 1.46
CA ALA A 22 -28.02 23.16 1.56
C ALA A 22 -28.36 22.41 0.26
N TYR A 23 -28.12 23.00 -0.92
CA TYR A 23 -28.29 22.31 -2.20
C TYR A 23 -27.27 21.18 -2.38
N VAL A 24 -26.02 21.36 -1.97
CA VAL A 24 -25.01 20.28 -1.97
C VAL A 24 -25.48 19.11 -1.09
N LEU A 25 -25.99 19.40 0.11
CA LEU A 25 -26.56 18.38 0.99
C LEU A 25 -27.80 17.70 0.39
N ALA A 26 -28.61 18.44 -0.37
CA ALA A 26 -29.75 17.86 -1.08
C ALA A 26 -29.31 16.88 -2.17
N LEU A 27 -28.32 17.25 -2.98
CA LEU A 27 -27.75 16.37 -4.01
C LEU A 27 -27.14 15.09 -3.41
N ALA A 28 -26.60 15.14 -2.19
CA ALA A 28 -26.01 13.99 -1.50
C ALA A 28 -27.02 13.15 -0.69
N ALA A 29 -28.30 13.51 -0.64
CA ALA A 29 -29.30 12.83 0.18
C ALA A 29 -29.69 11.46 -0.40
N ILE A 30 -30.19 10.55 0.47
CA ILE A 30 -30.74 9.25 0.07
C ILE A 30 -32.16 9.09 0.66
N PRO A 31 -33.22 8.97 -0.17
CA PRO A 31 -33.19 9.10 -1.64
C PRO A 31 -32.82 10.53 -2.05
N GLY A 32 -32.14 10.66 -3.20
CA GLY A 32 -31.74 11.94 -3.78
C GLY A 32 -32.90 12.70 -4.42
N PRO A 33 -32.66 13.93 -4.92
CA PRO A 33 -33.67 14.74 -5.60
C PRO A 33 -34.08 14.12 -6.94
N ASP A 34 -35.30 14.44 -7.38
CA ASP A 34 -35.74 14.10 -8.74
C ASP A 34 -34.96 14.92 -9.81
N PRO A 35 -35.07 14.60 -11.11
CA PRO A 35 -34.31 15.29 -12.15
C PRO A 35 -34.50 16.81 -12.19
N ASP A 36 -35.71 17.32 -11.94
CA ASP A 36 -36.02 18.75 -11.96
C ASP A 36 -35.35 19.46 -10.77
N GLU A 37 -35.45 18.85 -9.58
CA GLU A 37 -34.81 19.33 -8.36
C GLU A 37 -33.27 19.25 -8.44
N LYS A 38 -32.73 18.20 -9.09
CA LYS A 38 -31.30 18.05 -9.36
C LYS A 38 -30.79 19.15 -10.28
N MET A 39 -31.52 19.45 -11.36
CA MET A 39 -31.19 20.55 -12.28
C MET A 39 -31.25 21.92 -11.58
N GLU A 40 -32.29 22.18 -10.78
CA GLU A 40 -32.42 23.40 -9.97
C GLU A 40 -31.22 23.58 -9.03
N ALA A 41 -30.88 22.54 -8.27
CA ALA A 41 -29.78 22.55 -7.32
C ALA A 41 -28.43 22.80 -8.02
N ALA A 42 -28.16 22.08 -9.10
CA ALA A 42 -26.92 22.21 -9.86
C ALA A 42 -26.76 23.62 -10.47
N MET A 43 -27.83 24.15 -11.08
CA MET A 43 -27.84 25.50 -11.63
C MET A 43 -27.63 26.58 -10.57
N TYR A 44 -28.27 26.45 -9.40
CA TYR A 44 -28.10 27.40 -8.31
C TYR A 44 -26.65 27.39 -7.79
N ILE A 45 -26.08 26.21 -7.57
CA ILE A 45 -24.69 26.05 -7.13
C ILE A 45 -23.74 26.68 -8.16
N LEU A 46 -23.95 26.41 -9.46
CA LEU A 46 -23.11 26.95 -10.53
C LEU A 46 -23.22 28.48 -10.64
N GLN A 47 -24.44 29.03 -10.61
CA GLN A 47 -24.69 30.47 -10.74
C GLN A 47 -24.06 31.29 -9.61
N PHE A 48 -24.01 30.73 -8.41
CA PHE A 48 -23.52 31.42 -7.21
C PHE A 48 -22.15 30.93 -6.73
N GLU A 49 -21.39 30.27 -7.62
CA GLU A 49 -20.00 29.84 -7.36
C GLU A 49 -19.86 28.99 -6.08
N GLY A 50 -20.83 28.11 -5.84
CA GLY A 50 -20.78 27.13 -4.75
C GLY A 50 -19.80 25.98 -5.02
N GLU A 51 -19.96 24.86 -4.31
CA GLU A 51 -19.12 23.66 -4.52
C GLU A 51 -19.35 23.07 -5.92
N TYR A 52 -18.55 23.50 -6.89
CA TYR A 52 -18.76 23.21 -8.30
C TYR A 52 -18.75 21.72 -8.63
N ARG A 53 -18.03 20.89 -7.85
CA ARG A 53 -17.97 19.43 -8.06
C ARG A 53 -19.35 18.78 -7.89
N ALA A 54 -20.15 19.29 -6.97
CA ALA A 54 -21.53 18.82 -6.79
C ALA A 54 -22.40 19.17 -8.01
N ALA A 55 -22.28 20.40 -8.52
CA ALA A 55 -23.00 20.82 -9.73
C ALA A 55 -22.54 20.04 -10.98
N TYR A 56 -21.23 19.90 -11.18
CA TYR A 56 -20.64 19.12 -12.26
C TYR A 56 -21.19 17.69 -12.27
N THR A 57 -21.11 17.01 -11.12
CA THR A 57 -21.58 15.61 -10.97
C THR A 57 -23.07 15.51 -11.28
N ALA A 58 -23.87 16.46 -10.77
CA ALA A 58 -25.31 16.49 -11.05
C ALA A 58 -25.62 16.68 -12.55
N PHE A 59 -24.94 17.58 -13.26
CA PHE A 59 -25.13 17.73 -14.71
C PHE A 59 -24.70 16.48 -15.49
N LEU A 60 -23.59 15.86 -15.09
CA LEU A 60 -23.11 14.61 -15.70
C LEU A 60 -24.11 13.46 -15.51
N GLU A 61 -24.66 13.30 -14.31
CA GLU A 61 -25.70 12.32 -14.01
C GLU A 61 -26.97 12.58 -14.82
N LEU A 62 -27.46 13.83 -14.85
CA LEU A 62 -28.63 14.21 -15.68
C LEU A 62 -28.42 13.81 -17.13
N TYR A 63 -27.25 14.13 -17.71
CA TYR A 63 -26.92 13.73 -19.08
C TYR A 63 -26.94 12.20 -19.27
N ARG A 64 -26.26 11.46 -18.38
CA ARG A 64 -26.13 9.99 -18.46
C ARG A 64 -27.48 9.29 -18.30
N ASP A 65 -28.34 9.82 -17.43
CA ASP A 65 -29.69 9.30 -17.19
C ASP A 65 -30.68 9.70 -18.30
N GLY A 66 -30.26 10.55 -19.26
CA GLY A 66 -31.09 11.00 -20.38
C GLY A 66 -32.06 12.13 -20.02
N HIS A 67 -31.91 12.75 -18.85
CA HIS A 67 -32.70 13.90 -18.42
C HIS A 67 -32.00 15.21 -18.79
N TYR A 68 -32.72 16.14 -19.43
CA TYR A 68 -32.17 17.43 -19.86
C TYR A 68 -30.86 17.29 -20.68
N LYS A 69 -30.75 16.24 -21.51
CA LYS A 69 -29.49 15.87 -22.19
C LYS A 69 -28.80 17.04 -22.90
N GLU A 70 -29.55 17.82 -23.69
CA GLU A 70 -29.01 18.96 -24.43
C GLU A 70 -28.57 20.10 -23.50
N ASP A 71 -29.41 20.47 -22.53
CA ASP A 71 -29.10 21.54 -21.57
C ASP A 71 -27.90 21.17 -20.70
N ALA A 72 -27.87 19.95 -20.15
CA ALA A 72 -26.77 19.45 -19.35
C ALA A 72 -25.45 19.42 -20.15
N TRP A 73 -25.48 18.98 -21.41
CA TRP A 73 -24.30 18.98 -22.28
C TRP A 73 -23.80 20.39 -22.62
N ASN A 74 -24.71 21.31 -22.94
CA ASN A 74 -24.39 22.71 -23.21
C ASN A 74 -23.74 23.34 -21.98
N ILE A 75 -24.33 23.16 -20.79
CA ILE A 75 -23.78 23.65 -19.53
C ILE A 75 -22.42 23.03 -19.25
N MET A 76 -22.27 21.71 -19.41
CA MET A 76 -20.99 21.03 -19.21
C MET A 76 -19.90 21.59 -20.12
N THR A 77 -20.26 21.90 -21.37
CA THR A 77 -19.34 22.43 -22.37
C THR A 77 -18.96 23.88 -22.07
N GLU A 78 -19.95 24.75 -21.82
CA GLU A 78 -19.73 26.17 -21.56
C GLU A 78 -19.03 26.44 -20.23
N ALA A 79 -19.43 25.75 -19.16
CA ALA A 79 -18.95 26.00 -17.82
C ALA A 79 -17.63 25.28 -17.49
N PHE A 80 -17.38 24.09 -18.06
CA PHE A 80 -16.24 23.26 -17.64
C PHE A 80 -15.24 22.95 -18.77
N TYR A 81 -15.67 22.80 -20.02
CA TYR A 81 -14.74 22.52 -21.13
C TYR A 81 -14.10 23.78 -21.74
N LEU A 82 -14.92 24.72 -22.22
CA LEU A 82 -14.44 25.92 -22.94
C LEU A 82 -13.43 26.76 -22.13
N PRO A 83 -13.57 26.95 -20.81
CA PRO A 83 -12.58 27.68 -20.02
C PRO A 83 -11.18 27.03 -20.05
N ASN A 84 -11.11 25.72 -20.28
CA ASN A 84 -9.89 24.92 -20.22
C ASN A 84 -9.34 24.53 -21.60
N GLU A 85 -10.07 24.80 -22.69
CA GLU A 85 -9.72 24.38 -24.04
C GLU A 85 -8.31 24.81 -24.47
N LYS A 86 -7.92 26.06 -24.16
CA LYS A 86 -6.59 26.59 -24.51
C LYS A 86 -5.46 25.77 -23.90
N LEU A 87 -5.63 25.29 -22.68
CA LEU A 87 -4.63 24.47 -21.99
C LEU A 87 -4.50 23.09 -22.65
N LEU A 88 -5.65 22.43 -22.91
CA LEU A 88 -5.73 21.12 -23.56
C LEU A 88 -5.11 21.18 -24.97
N ARG A 89 -5.47 22.20 -25.75
CA ARG A 89 -4.93 22.45 -27.09
C ARG A 89 -3.42 22.67 -27.06
N SER A 90 -2.93 23.51 -26.15
CA SER A 90 -1.49 23.74 -26.05
C SER A 90 -0.72 22.46 -25.69
N ARG A 91 -1.28 21.60 -24.84
CA ARG A 91 -0.66 20.31 -24.50
C ARG A 91 -0.63 19.37 -25.71
N TYR A 92 -1.76 19.25 -26.41
CA TYR A 92 -1.89 18.49 -27.66
C TYR A 92 -0.84 18.91 -28.70
N GLU A 93 -0.81 20.20 -29.06
CA GLU A 93 0.09 20.74 -30.09
C GLU A 93 1.58 20.55 -29.72
N ASN A 94 1.92 20.70 -28.44
CA ASN A 94 3.28 20.48 -27.95
C ASN A 94 3.70 19.00 -28.02
N ASN A 95 2.80 18.07 -27.73
CA ASN A 95 3.05 16.63 -27.89
C ASN A 95 3.21 16.26 -29.36
N VAL A 96 2.28 16.67 -30.22
CA VAL A 96 2.33 16.46 -31.68
C VAL A 96 3.65 16.96 -32.27
N LYS A 97 4.09 18.16 -31.89
CA LYS A 97 5.35 18.74 -32.37
C LYS A 97 6.58 17.89 -32.04
N GLN A 98 6.57 17.21 -30.90
CA GLN A 98 7.68 16.37 -30.45
C GLN A 98 7.61 14.99 -31.12
N LEU A 99 6.42 14.39 -31.14
CA LEU A 99 6.16 13.08 -31.74
C LEU A 99 6.45 13.06 -33.25
N ARG A 100 6.12 14.14 -33.99
CA ARG A 100 6.47 14.29 -35.42
C ARG A 100 7.98 14.20 -35.71
N LYS A 101 8.83 14.41 -34.71
CA LYS A 101 10.30 14.34 -34.83
C LYS A 101 10.87 13.08 -34.21
N TYR A 102 10.02 12.25 -33.60
CA TYR A 102 10.46 11.08 -32.87
C TYR A 102 10.71 9.91 -33.84
N PRO A 103 11.88 9.25 -33.77
CA PRO A 103 12.28 8.27 -34.80
C PRO A 103 11.48 6.97 -34.77
N TYR A 104 10.79 6.69 -33.66
CA TYR A 104 10.08 5.43 -33.42
C TYR A 104 8.57 5.63 -33.28
N LEU A 105 8.06 6.72 -33.86
CA LEU A 105 6.67 6.85 -34.25
C LEU A 105 6.64 6.92 -35.78
N PHE A 106 5.91 6.00 -36.40
CA PHE A 106 5.96 5.83 -37.86
C PHE A 106 4.86 6.60 -38.58
N ARG A 107 3.71 6.73 -37.93
CA ARG A 107 2.56 7.51 -38.38
C ARG A 107 2.74 9.01 -38.09
N ASN A 108 2.28 9.88 -39.00
CA ASN A 108 2.53 11.33 -38.93
C ASN A 108 1.34 12.22 -39.32
N ASP A 109 0.22 11.65 -39.73
CA ASP A 109 -1.05 12.30 -40.09
C ASP A 109 -1.90 12.62 -38.85
N PHE A 110 -1.38 13.48 -37.96
CA PHE A 110 -2.11 13.94 -36.78
C PHE A 110 -3.33 14.79 -37.17
N PRO A 111 -4.54 14.52 -36.61
CA PRO A 111 -5.73 15.35 -36.83
C PRO A 111 -5.56 16.75 -36.22
N GLU A 112 -6.37 17.71 -36.66
CA GLU A 112 -6.47 19.00 -35.96
C GLU A 112 -7.18 18.82 -34.60
N PHE A 113 -6.94 19.73 -33.66
CA PHE A 113 -7.49 19.60 -32.30
C PHE A 113 -9.03 19.54 -32.27
N GLU A 114 -9.69 20.28 -33.16
CA GLU A 114 -11.15 20.29 -33.31
C GLU A 114 -11.73 18.97 -33.85
N GLU A 115 -10.90 18.17 -34.51
CA GLU A 115 -11.28 16.89 -35.14
C GLU A 115 -11.01 15.69 -34.23
N LEU A 116 -10.53 15.92 -33.01
CA LEU A 116 -10.27 14.86 -32.04
C LEU A 116 -11.58 14.15 -31.64
N PRO A 117 -11.63 12.80 -31.69
CA PRO A 117 -12.85 12.05 -31.42
C PRO A 117 -13.29 12.10 -29.96
N ILE A 118 -12.35 12.26 -29.04
CA ILE A 118 -12.59 12.35 -27.60
C ILE A 118 -12.16 13.73 -27.10
N LYS A 119 -13.04 14.38 -26.33
CA LYS A 119 -12.77 15.63 -25.62
C LYS A 119 -12.67 15.35 -24.12
N PHE A 120 -11.68 15.93 -23.44
CA PHE A 120 -11.50 15.73 -21.99
C PHE A 120 -12.08 16.91 -21.22
N TYR A 121 -13.14 16.67 -20.46
CA TYR A 121 -13.78 17.68 -19.62
C TYR A 121 -13.13 17.65 -18.24
N PRO A 122 -12.42 18.71 -17.80
CA PRO A 122 -11.76 18.71 -16.49
C PRO A 122 -12.78 18.62 -15.36
N PHE A 123 -12.60 17.68 -14.44
CA PHE A 123 -13.33 17.58 -13.18
C PHE A 123 -12.59 18.34 -12.07
N ASP A 124 -11.26 18.25 -12.05
CA ASP A 124 -10.38 19.06 -11.21
C ASP A 124 -9.00 19.25 -11.88
N ASP A 125 -7.99 19.63 -11.10
CA ASP A 125 -6.63 19.89 -11.60
C ASP A 125 -5.93 18.64 -12.18
N SER A 126 -6.40 17.44 -11.82
CA SER A 126 -5.79 16.15 -12.16
C SER A 126 -6.71 15.25 -12.98
N SER A 127 -8.03 15.34 -12.76
CA SER A 127 -9.01 14.37 -13.25
C SER A 127 -9.86 14.93 -14.38
N TYR A 128 -10.27 14.06 -15.29
CA TYR A 128 -11.04 14.40 -16.48
C TYR A 128 -12.18 13.39 -16.68
N VAL A 129 -13.26 13.85 -17.28
CA VAL A 129 -14.33 13.00 -17.82
C VAL A 129 -14.21 13.01 -19.35
N PRO A 130 -13.83 11.89 -19.98
CA PRO A 130 -13.77 11.80 -21.43
C PRO A 130 -15.17 11.88 -22.04
N TYR A 131 -15.31 12.60 -23.14
CA TYR A 131 -16.54 12.67 -23.94
C TYR A 131 -16.24 12.14 -25.35
N ASP A 132 -16.81 10.99 -25.68
CA ASP A 132 -16.80 10.43 -27.03
C ASP A 132 -17.82 11.18 -27.90
N ALA A 133 -17.33 11.94 -28.87
CA ALA A 133 -18.17 12.73 -29.76
C ALA A 133 -18.96 11.87 -30.76
N GLY A 134 -18.44 10.69 -31.13
CA GLY A 134 -19.11 9.77 -32.05
C GLY A 134 -20.23 8.99 -31.37
N ALA A 135 -20.02 8.58 -30.12
CA ALA A 135 -21.03 7.89 -29.32
C ALA A 135 -21.99 8.84 -28.57
N GLU A 136 -21.71 10.15 -28.56
CA GLU A 136 -22.39 11.16 -27.73
C GLU A 136 -22.51 10.71 -26.27
N ARG A 137 -21.38 10.37 -25.66
CA ARG A 137 -21.33 9.75 -24.33
C ARG A 137 -20.17 10.27 -23.49
N PHE A 138 -20.46 10.62 -22.24
CA PHE A 138 -19.44 10.80 -21.21
C PHE A 138 -19.04 9.45 -20.62
N GLU A 139 -17.74 9.15 -20.64
CA GLU A 139 -17.13 7.98 -20.03
C GLU A 139 -16.86 8.20 -18.54
N ASP A 140 -16.29 7.21 -17.88
CA ASP A 140 -15.94 7.34 -16.46
C ASP A 140 -14.78 8.30 -16.24
N MET A 141 -14.82 8.96 -15.08
CA MET A 141 -13.78 9.87 -14.67
C MET A 141 -12.45 9.13 -14.57
N MET A 142 -11.39 9.75 -15.06
CA MET A 142 -10.04 9.21 -15.01
C MET A 142 -9.03 10.27 -14.58
N ASP A 143 -7.98 9.84 -13.90
CA ASP A 143 -6.80 10.64 -13.58
C ASP A 143 -5.58 10.00 -14.26
N PRO A 144 -5.01 10.61 -15.33
CA PRO A 144 -3.80 10.07 -15.96
C PRO A 144 -2.62 9.95 -14.99
N GLY A 145 -2.59 10.75 -13.93
CA GLY A 145 -1.57 10.75 -12.89
C GLY A 145 -1.88 9.85 -11.70
N GLU A 146 -2.96 9.05 -11.76
CA GLU A 146 -3.30 8.12 -10.70
C GLU A 146 -2.12 7.18 -10.40
N GLN A 147 -1.73 7.12 -9.13
CA GLN A 147 -0.54 6.40 -8.69
C GLN A 147 -0.83 4.92 -8.42
N VAL A 148 -1.45 4.26 -9.40
CA VAL A 148 -1.80 2.84 -9.39
C VAL A 148 -1.28 2.21 -10.68
N ILE A 149 -0.67 1.04 -10.57
CA ILE A 149 -0.28 0.22 -11.73
C ILE A 149 -1.32 -0.88 -11.88
N HIS A 150 -2.13 -0.80 -12.94
CA HIS A 150 -3.29 -1.65 -13.16
C HIS A 150 -2.96 -2.94 -13.92
N ARG A 151 -1.74 -3.06 -14.43
CA ARG A 151 -1.34 -4.11 -15.37
C ARG A 151 -0.06 -4.81 -14.94
N ASN A 152 0.05 -6.08 -15.30
CA ASN A 152 1.30 -6.83 -15.23
C ASN A 152 2.07 -6.68 -16.55
N PHE A 153 2.86 -5.62 -16.64
CA PHE A 153 3.75 -5.34 -17.77
C PHE A 153 4.94 -6.30 -17.82
N PHE A 154 5.43 -6.76 -16.67
CA PHE A 154 6.68 -7.50 -16.56
C PHE A 154 6.50 -9.01 -16.44
N LYS A 155 5.34 -9.53 -16.84
CA LYS A 155 4.99 -10.96 -16.83
C LYS A 155 6.02 -11.83 -17.55
N ASN A 156 6.51 -11.38 -18.70
CA ASN A 156 7.48 -12.09 -19.53
C ASN A 156 8.59 -11.11 -19.97
N LEU A 157 9.85 -11.49 -19.70
CA LEU A 157 11.04 -10.70 -20.03
C LEU A 157 11.95 -11.37 -21.06
N GLU A 158 11.48 -12.41 -21.76
CA GLU A 158 12.20 -13.05 -22.86
C GLU A 158 12.33 -12.09 -24.04
N ASN A 159 11.20 -11.50 -24.44
CA ASN A 159 11.10 -10.53 -25.52
C ASN A 159 11.06 -9.08 -25.00
N PRO A 160 11.34 -8.08 -25.85
CA PRO A 160 11.14 -6.67 -25.52
C PRO A 160 9.68 -6.44 -25.11
N LEU A 161 9.44 -5.51 -24.19
CA LEU A 161 8.09 -5.35 -23.64
C LEU A 161 7.13 -4.82 -24.69
N LEU A 162 5.93 -5.40 -24.73
CA LEU A 162 4.80 -4.94 -25.52
C LEU A 162 3.64 -4.64 -24.58
N ALA A 163 3.22 -3.39 -24.54
CA ALA A 163 2.07 -2.93 -23.77
C ALA A 163 1.03 -2.32 -24.71
N GLU A 164 -0.24 -2.61 -24.43
CA GLU A 164 -1.38 -2.21 -25.24
C GLU A 164 -2.21 -1.14 -24.52
N GLU A 165 -2.67 -0.12 -25.26
CA GLU A 165 -3.61 0.92 -24.79
C GLU A 165 -3.19 1.61 -23.46
N VAL A 166 -1.90 1.94 -23.32
CA VAL A 166 -1.40 2.61 -22.11
C VAL A 166 -1.66 4.11 -22.15
N TYR A 167 -2.70 4.54 -21.45
CA TYR A 167 -3.12 5.95 -21.33
C TYR A 167 -2.94 6.56 -19.94
N SER A 168 -2.34 5.84 -19.00
CA SER A 168 -1.91 6.40 -17.71
C SER A 168 -0.54 7.07 -17.89
N GLN A 169 -0.44 8.35 -17.56
CA GLN A 169 0.85 9.06 -17.49
C GLN A 169 1.77 8.38 -16.48
N TYR A 170 1.22 7.93 -15.35
CA TYR A 170 1.98 7.24 -14.31
C TYR A 170 2.54 5.89 -14.81
N GLU A 171 1.76 5.09 -15.54
CA GLU A 171 2.22 3.82 -16.11
C GLU A 171 3.23 4.01 -17.26
N LEU A 172 3.06 5.03 -18.11
CA LEU A 172 4.04 5.37 -19.16
C LEU A 172 5.39 5.75 -18.56
N GLU A 173 5.37 6.54 -17.50
CA GLU A 173 6.59 6.86 -16.75
C GLU A 173 7.14 5.65 -16.02
N TYR A 174 6.29 4.78 -15.47
CA TYR A 174 6.69 3.52 -14.82
C TYR A 174 7.47 2.62 -15.77
N LEU A 175 6.97 2.42 -16.99
CA LEU A 175 7.68 1.67 -18.02
C LEU A 175 9.02 2.33 -18.37
N ASN A 176 9.02 3.64 -18.62
CA ASN A 176 10.24 4.36 -18.97
C ASN A 176 11.29 4.36 -17.85
N ASP A 177 10.89 4.41 -16.58
CA ASP A 177 11.82 4.47 -15.45
C ASP A 177 12.37 3.10 -15.07
N ASN A 178 11.65 2.01 -15.37
CA ASN A 178 11.99 0.66 -14.85
C ASN A 178 12.48 -0.33 -15.90
N VAL A 179 12.22 -0.11 -17.19
CA VAL A 179 12.85 -0.91 -18.26
C VAL A 179 14.26 -0.38 -18.46
N ARG A 180 15.29 -1.22 -18.53
CA ARG A 180 16.67 -0.75 -18.71
C ARG A 180 16.94 -0.36 -20.16
N HIS A 181 17.93 0.50 -20.40
CA HIS A 181 18.36 0.78 -21.77
C HIS A 181 18.88 -0.47 -22.46
N SER A 182 18.64 -0.60 -23.77
CA SER A 182 19.17 -1.70 -24.59
C SER A 182 20.69 -1.85 -24.44
N GLU A 183 21.41 -0.73 -24.38
CA GLU A 183 22.86 -0.66 -24.17
C GLU A 183 23.30 -1.14 -22.78
N TYR A 184 22.40 -1.16 -21.79
CA TYR A 184 22.74 -1.57 -20.43
C TYR A 184 22.56 -3.08 -20.21
N VAL A 185 21.73 -3.72 -21.04
CA VAL A 185 21.43 -5.14 -20.95
C VAL A 185 22.08 -5.96 -22.07
N GLY A 186 22.78 -5.30 -23.01
CA GLY A 186 23.49 -5.97 -24.11
C GLY A 186 22.54 -6.67 -25.09
N ARG A 187 21.32 -6.16 -25.25
CA ARG A 187 20.31 -6.69 -26.19
C ARG A 187 19.24 -5.63 -26.45
N GLU A 188 18.51 -5.77 -27.55
CA GLU A 188 17.33 -4.95 -27.83
C GLU A 188 16.41 -4.98 -26.60
N ASN A 189 16.02 -3.81 -26.08
CA ASN A 189 15.13 -3.68 -24.93
C ASN A 189 14.21 -2.45 -24.99
N HIS A 190 13.73 -2.07 -26.17
CA HIS A 190 12.76 -0.97 -26.28
C HIS A 190 11.40 -1.39 -25.69
N ILE A 191 10.59 -0.36 -25.39
CA ILE A 191 9.23 -0.48 -24.87
C ILE A 191 8.28 -0.25 -26.04
N TYR A 192 7.60 -1.30 -26.50
CA TYR A 192 6.60 -1.21 -27.55
C TYR A 192 5.25 -0.84 -26.95
N LEU A 193 4.68 0.26 -27.42
CA LEU A 193 3.35 0.74 -27.06
C LEU A 193 2.45 0.57 -28.28
N HIS A 194 1.51 -0.39 -28.21
CA HIS A 194 0.53 -0.63 -29.25
C HIS A 194 -0.78 0.10 -28.94
N TYR A 195 -1.24 0.89 -29.91
CA TYR A 195 -2.52 1.60 -29.87
C TYR A 195 -3.36 1.22 -31.08
N LYS A 196 -4.56 0.70 -30.85
CA LYS A 196 -5.50 0.17 -31.84
C LYS A 196 -6.26 1.25 -32.60
N SER A 197 -6.24 2.49 -32.12
CA SER A 197 -6.94 3.63 -32.73
C SER A 197 -6.03 4.85 -32.74
N TRP A 198 -5.69 5.33 -33.94
CA TRP A 198 -4.91 6.55 -34.09
C TRP A 198 -5.63 7.78 -33.51
N GLY A 199 -6.93 7.87 -33.75
CA GLY A 199 -7.75 8.98 -33.27
C GLY A 199 -7.82 9.03 -31.74
N GLU A 200 -7.97 7.87 -31.10
CA GLU A 200 -7.98 7.76 -29.64
C GLU A 200 -6.61 8.11 -29.06
N PHE A 201 -5.53 7.54 -29.59
CA PHE A 201 -4.16 7.89 -29.19
C PHE A 201 -3.92 9.41 -29.28
N CYS A 202 -4.31 10.04 -30.40
CA CYS A 202 -4.19 11.47 -30.59
C CYS A 202 -5.04 12.26 -29.58
N SER A 203 -6.25 11.81 -29.27
CA SER A 203 -7.11 12.43 -28.26
C SER A 203 -6.45 12.47 -26.89
N TYR A 204 -5.79 11.39 -26.45
CA TYR A 204 -5.13 11.36 -25.14
C TYR A 204 -3.91 12.30 -25.03
N LEU A 205 -3.34 12.76 -26.15
CA LEU A 205 -2.29 13.78 -26.15
C LEU A 205 -2.76 15.13 -25.58
N GLN A 206 -4.07 15.35 -25.42
CA GLN A 206 -4.64 16.51 -24.73
C GLN A 206 -4.33 16.53 -23.22
N VAL A 207 -4.19 15.35 -22.61
CA VAL A 207 -4.05 15.19 -21.15
C VAL A 207 -2.70 14.58 -20.76
N LEU A 208 -2.04 13.84 -21.63
CA LEU A 208 -0.71 13.26 -21.42
C LEU A 208 0.46 14.23 -21.69
N ASN A 209 1.65 13.91 -21.19
CA ASN A 209 2.88 14.67 -21.40
C ASN A 209 4.04 13.77 -21.82
N PHE A 210 4.38 13.82 -23.10
CA PHE A 210 5.45 13.00 -23.69
C PHE A 210 6.83 13.65 -23.62
N ARG A 211 6.96 14.90 -23.15
CA ARG A 211 8.21 15.66 -23.27
C ARG A 211 9.43 14.95 -22.66
N LYS A 212 9.26 14.34 -21.49
CA LYS A 212 10.35 13.60 -20.84
C LYS A 212 10.48 12.18 -21.37
N LEU A 213 9.35 11.52 -21.65
CA LEU A 213 9.29 10.14 -22.14
C LEU A 213 10.04 9.92 -23.47
N LEU A 214 10.10 10.95 -24.32
CA LEU A 214 10.75 10.85 -25.63
C LEU A 214 12.27 11.15 -25.60
N ILE A 215 12.84 11.58 -24.48
CA ILE A 215 14.27 11.97 -24.40
C ILE A 215 15.18 10.77 -24.61
N ASP A 216 14.88 9.66 -23.93
CA ASP A 216 15.72 8.47 -23.88
C ASP A 216 15.57 7.58 -25.11
N LYS A 217 14.61 7.90 -26.00
CA LYS A 217 14.29 7.13 -27.21
C LYS A 217 13.98 5.64 -26.95
N LYS A 218 13.40 5.33 -25.80
CA LYS A 218 13.08 3.94 -25.41
C LYS A 218 11.72 3.44 -25.92
N LEU A 219 10.80 4.35 -26.20
CA LEU A 219 9.44 4.00 -26.62
C LEU A 219 9.42 3.73 -28.13
N VAL A 220 8.68 2.71 -28.55
CA VAL A 220 8.33 2.43 -29.95
C VAL A 220 6.82 2.41 -30.04
N PHE A 221 6.25 3.31 -30.84
CA PHE A 221 4.80 3.41 -31.03
C PHE A 221 4.41 2.57 -32.24
N LEU A 222 3.52 1.61 -32.01
CA LEU A 222 2.90 0.79 -33.04
C LEU A 222 1.41 1.18 -33.10
N ILE A 223 0.99 1.81 -34.19
CA ILE A 223 -0.40 2.23 -34.37
C ILE A 223 -1.14 1.22 -35.26
N GLU A 224 -2.33 0.79 -34.84
CA GLU A 224 -3.24 -0.06 -35.60
C GLU A 224 -2.57 -1.37 -36.06
N ASP A 225 -2.35 -1.54 -37.36
CA ASP A 225 -1.76 -2.73 -37.98
C ASP A 225 -0.22 -2.79 -37.87
N GLU A 226 0.42 -1.73 -37.38
CA GLU A 226 1.87 -1.66 -37.16
C GLU A 226 2.34 -2.63 -36.06
N ILE A 227 1.44 -3.25 -35.28
CA ILE A 227 1.78 -4.34 -34.34
C ILE A 227 2.55 -5.48 -35.03
N SER A 228 2.29 -5.71 -36.32
CA SER A 228 2.99 -6.71 -37.14
C SER A 228 4.50 -6.50 -37.24
N ARG A 229 5.01 -5.33 -36.82
CA ARG A 229 6.44 -4.99 -36.78
C ARG A 229 7.13 -5.43 -35.49
N TYR A 230 6.39 -5.92 -34.49
CA TYR A 230 6.95 -6.35 -33.23
C TYR A 230 7.50 -7.79 -33.29
N PRO A 231 8.69 -8.06 -32.72
CA PRO A 231 9.72 -7.09 -32.35
C PRO A 231 10.47 -6.59 -33.60
N ILE A 232 10.97 -5.35 -33.56
CA ILE A 232 11.76 -4.79 -34.67
C ILE A 232 13.18 -5.35 -34.58
N ASP A 233 13.72 -5.80 -35.72
CA ASP A 233 15.15 -6.08 -35.88
C ASP A 233 15.93 -4.76 -36.02
N PHE A 234 16.45 -4.26 -34.89
CA PHE A 234 17.19 -2.99 -34.85
C PHE A 234 18.53 -3.04 -35.59
N GLU A 235 19.16 -4.21 -35.69
CA GLU A 235 20.39 -4.36 -36.46
C GLU A 235 20.07 -4.23 -37.95
N ALA A 236 19.09 -4.99 -38.44
CA ALA A 236 18.71 -4.93 -39.85
C ALA A 236 18.10 -3.58 -40.25
N GLN A 237 17.27 -2.97 -39.40
CA GLN A 237 16.55 -1.75 -39.73
C GLN A 237 17.37 -0.48 -39.49
N TYR A 238 18.17 -0.43 -38.44
CA TYR A 238 18.88 0.78 -38.00
C TYR A 238 20.40 0.62 -37.93
N GLY A 239 20.94 -0.58 -38.17
CA GLY A 239 22.38 -0.86 -38.08
C GLY A 239 22.90 -0.85 -36.64
N ILE A 240 22.03 -1.11 -35.66
CA ILE A 240 22.38 -1.10 -34.22
C ILE A 240 22.36 -2.54 -33.69
N ASP A 241 23.54 -3.11 -33.48
CA ASP A 241 23.69 -4.39 -32.79
C ASP A 241 23.94 -4.16 -31.29
N TYR A 242 22.87 -4.29 -30.50
CA TYR A 242 22.94 -4.15 -29.05
C TYR A 242 23.72 -5.26 -28.35
N SER A 243 23.95 -6.41 -29.00
CA SER A 243 24.71 -7.53 -28.41
C SER A 243 26.19 -7.22 -28.21
N THR A 244 26.70 -6.17 -28.86
CA THR A 244 28.07 -5.69 -28.71
C THR A 244 28.31 -4.88 -27.43
N PHE A 245 27.25 -4.46 -26.73
CA PHE A 245 27.36 -3.65 -25.52
C PHE A 245 27.54 -4.53 -24.27
N PRO A 246 28.48 -4.20 -23.36
CA PRO A 246 28.64 -4.94 -22.12
C PRO A 246 27.44 -4.68 -21.18
N ILE A 247 27.07 -5.69 -20.40
CA ILE A 247 26.07 -5.53 -19.35
C ILE A 247 26.57 -4.49 -18.34
N LYS A 248 25.75 -3.46 -18.13
CA LYS A 248 26.02 -2.40 -17.16
C LYS A 248 25.49 -2.81 -15.78
N PRO A 249 26.29 -2.70 -14.70
CA PRO A 249 25.79 -2.86 -13.33
C PRO A 249 24.63 -1.91 -13.01
N LEU A 250 23.81 -2.27 -12.03
CA LEU A 250 22.70 -1.45 -11.53
C LEU A 250 23.24 -0.21 -10.80
N GLY A 251 22.70 0.97 -11.13
CA GLY A 251 22.96 2.22 -10.39
C GLY A 251 21.89 2.53 -9.34
N ILE A 252 22.24 3.36 -8.35
CA ILE A 252 21.35 3.73 -7.23
C ILE A 252 20.05 4.35 -7.73
N ARG A 253 20.15 5.29 -8.68
CA ARG A 253 19.01 6.04 -9.19
C ARG A 253 18.18 5.30 -10.23
N GLU A 254 18.62 4.12 -10.68
CA GLU A 254 17.76 3.21 -11.47
C GLU A 254 16.65 2.62 -10.58
N MET A 255 16.88 2.47 -9.27
CA MET A 255 15.92 1.87 -8.33
C MET A 255 14.75 2.84 -8.04
N ASN A 256 13.60 2.55 -8.64
CA ASN A 256 12.39 3.36 -8.52
C ASN A 256 11.18 2.63 -7.94
N ARG A 257 11.22 1.29 -7.86
CA ARG A 257 10.14 0.45 -7.34
C ARG A 257 10.43 -0.04 -5.93
N LEU A 258 9.44 0.14 -5.06
CA LEU A 258 9.39 -0.41 -3.72
C LEU A 258 8.19 -1.35 -3.62
N ILE A 259 8.44 -2.61 -3.34
CA ILE A 259 7.44 -3.55 -2.84
C ILE A 259 7.50 -3.45 -1.32
N TRP A 260 6.48 -2.81 -0.76
CA TRP A 260 6.32 -2.71 0.68
C TRP A 260 5.52 -3.90 1.18
N HIS A 261 6.22 -4.87 1.76
CA HIS A 261 5.60 -5.96 2.49
C HIS A 261 5.20 -5.43 3.86
N THR A 262 3.91 -5.21 4.07
CA THR A 262 3.43 -4.52 5.28
C THR A 262 3.31 -5.50 6.44
N GLN A 263 3.44 -4.98 7.66
CA GLN A 263 3.16 -5.72 8.89
C GLN A 263 1.77 -5.31 9.41
N LEU A 264 0.78 -6.21 9.29
CA LEU A 264 -0.54 -6.01 9.88
C LEU A 264 -0.52 -6.21 11.40
N SER A 265 0.00 -7.36 11.82
CA SER A 265 0.14 -7.82 13.21
C SER A 265 1.08 -9.03 13.25
N TYR A 266 1.46 -9.48 14.44
CA TYR A 266 2.31 -10.66 14.61
C TYR A 266 1.62 -11.95 14.09
N HIS A 267 2.44 -12.89 13.59
CA HIS A 267 2.05 -14.25 13.19
C HIS A 267 1.02 -14.40 12.04
N ASN A 268 0.98 -13.44 11.11
CA ASN A 268 0.18 -13.54 9.87
C ASN A 268 0.91 -14.20 8.69
N GLY A 269 2.10 -14.77 8.93
CA GLY A 269 2.87 -15.46 7.89
C GLY A 269 3.82 -14.58 7.09
N GLY A 270 4.16 -13.37 7.57
CA GLY A 270 5.12 -12.48 6.90
C GLY A 270 6.43 -13.17 6.52
N ASP A 271 7.06 -13.89 7.45
CA ASP A 271 8.31 -14.61 7.18
C ASP A 271 8.19 -15.58 6.00
N PHE A 272 7.08 -16.29 5.89
CA PHE A 272 6.83 -17.19 4.77
C PHE A 272 6.81 -16.45 3.43
N PHE A 273 6.16 -15.27 3.36
CA PHE A 273 6.19 -14.46 2.13
C PHE A 273 7.59 -13.92 1.83
N ASN A 274 8.36 -13.48 2.85
CA ASN A 274 9.76 -13.09 2.65
C ASN A 274 10.58 -14.21 2.04
N GLU A 275 10.44 -15.43 2.58
CA GLU A 275 11.19 -16.60 2.12
C GLU A 275 10.81 -17.03 0.70
N VAL A 276 9.57 -16.80 0.26
CA VAL A 276 9.13 -17.13 -1.12
C VAL A 276 9.65 -16.11 -2.14
N PHE A 277 9.75 -14.83 -1.76
CA PHE A 277 10.30 -13.77 -2.63
C PHE A 277 11.82 -13.66 -2.57
N ASP A 278 12.45 -14.22 -1.54
CA ASP A 278 13.90 -14.38 -1.48
C ASP A 278 14.38 -15.20 -2.69
N GLY A 279 15.52 -14.81 -3.25
CA GLY A 279 16.08 -15.48 -4.41
C GLY A 279 15.41 -15.16 -5.75
N HIS A 280 14.41 -14.28 -5.80
CA HIS A 280 13.76 -13.91 -7.06
C HIS A 280 14.68 -13.08 -7.98
N PRO A 281 14.76 -13.37 -9.30
CA PRO A 281 15.76 -12.78 -10.20
C PRO A 281 15.58 -11.28 -10.47
N ASN A 282 14.41 -10.72 -10.18
CA ASN A 282 14.09 -9.30 -10.38
C ASN A 282 13.59 -8.60 -9.11
N ILE A 283 13.83 -9.20 -7.94
CA ILE A 283 13.53 -8.58 -6.65
C ILE A 283 14.77 -8.62 -5.79
N LEU A 284 15.16 -7.46 -5.28
CA LEU A 284 16.14 -7.34 -4.23
C LEU A 284 15.40 -7.49 -2.89
N SER A 285 15.38 -8.71 -2.36
CA SER A 285 14.82 -8.99 -1.03
C SER A 285 15.80 -8.54 0.04
N TYR A 286 15.44 -7.47 0.75
CA TYR A 286 16.18 -7.06 1.93
C TYR A 286 15.60 -7.76 3.16
N MET A 287 16.48 -8.24 4.03
CA MET A 287 16.06 -8.91 5.26
C MET A 287 15.11 -8.02 6.08
N PRO A 288 14.10 -8.61 6.74
CA PRO A 288 13.26 -7.85 7.65
C PRO A 288 14.11 -7.15 8.71
N VAL A 289 13.79 -5.89 8.98
CA VAL A 289 14.62 -5.01 9.81
C VAL A 289 13.74 -4.10 10.63
N MET A 290 14.12 -3.82 11.88
CA MET A 290 13.44 -2.80 12.67
C MET A 290 13.57 -1.45 11.98
N ASN A 291 12.47 -0.68 11.92
CA ASN A 291 12.47 0.63 11.29
C ASN A 291 13.50 1.56 11.94
N GLU A 292 13.61 1.53 13.27
CA GLU A 292 14.58 2.32 14.04
C GLU A 292 16.03 1.96 13.68
N ASP A 293 16.33 0.67 13.50
CA ASP A 293 17.66 0.23 13.09
C ASP A 293 18.00 0.68 11.66
N MET A 294 17.02 0.66 10.75
CA MET A 294 17.19 1.19 9.41
C MET A 294 17.44 2.70 9.44
N GLU A 295 16.64 3.46 10.20
CA GLU A 295 16.82 4.91 10.36
C GLU A 295 18.21 5.24 10.92
N LYS A 296 18.64 4.54 11.97
CA LYS A 296 19.98 4.70 12.53
C LYS A 296 21.08 4.37 11.52
N THR A 297 20.94 3.26 10.78
CA THR A 297 21.91 2.89 9.73
C THR A 297 22.00 3.97 8.65
N MET A 298 20.88 4.56 8.27
CA MET A 298 20.83 5.67 7.31
C MET A 298 21.51 6.93 7.83
N GLU A 299 21.31 7.28 9.11
CA GLU A 299 21.96 8.42 9.76
C GLU A 299 23.48 8.22 9.85
N ASP A 300 23.93 7.06 10.31
CA ASP A 300 25.35 6.71 10.43
C ASP A 300 26.05 6.73 9.06
N LEU A 301 25.41 6.16 8.03
CA LEU A 301 25.93 6.20 6.66
C LEU A 301 26.02 7.65 6.14
N ARG A 302 24.98 8.46 6.38
CA ARG A 302 24.98 9.88 5.97
C ARG A 302 26.13 10.64 6.61
N ALA A 303 26.27 10.54 7.94
CA ALA A 303 27.34 11.19 8.69
C ALA A 303 28.73 10.78 8.18
N THR A 304 28.94 9.47 7.98
CA THR A 304 30.20 8.92 7.45
C THR A 304 30.54 9.50 6.08
N LEU A 305 29.54 9.61 5.19
CA LEU A 305 29.74 10.16 3.85
C LEU A 305 29.96 11.69 3.84
N ASP A 306 29.45 12.41 4.83
CA ASP A 306 29.63 13.85 4.99
C ASP A 306 31.01 14.21 5.56
N ASP A 307 31.53 13.37 6.47
CA ASP A 307 32.83 13.57 7.12
C ASP A 307 34.02 13.22 6.22
N ALA A 308 33.84 12.28 5.29
CA ALA A 308 34.92 11.79 4.45
C ALA A 308 35.40 12.82 3.42
N ARG A 309 36.72 12.97 3.33
CA ARG A 309 37.39 14.00 2.52
C ARG A 309 37.83 13.50 1.15
N SER A 310 37.77 12.20 0.92
CA SER A 310 38.12 11.60 -0.36
C SER A 310 37.42 10.26 -0.59
N VAL A 311 37.35 9.84 -1.85
CA VAL A 311 36.91 8.49 -2.22
C VAL A 311 37.78 7.43 -1.53
N GLN A 312 39.09 7.65 -1.41
CA GLN A 312 39.97 6.65 -0.83
C GLN A 312 39.68 6.40 0.66
N GLU A 313 39.43 7.48 1.41
CA GLU A 313 39.01 7.40 2.81
C GLU A 313 37.69 6.63 2.96
N ILE A 314 36.70 6.91 2.11
CA ILE A 314 35.44 6.15 2.07
C ILE A 314 35.70 4.66 1.84
N MET A 315 36.53 4.32 0.86
CA MET A 315 36.82 2.93 0.53
C MET A 315 37.54 2.21 1.68
N GLU A 316 38.40 2.90 2.42
CA GLU A 316 39.08 2.34 3.59
C GLU A 316 38.11 2.10 4.76
N VAL A 317 37.20 3.05 5.04
CA VAL A 317 36.20 2.96 6.11
C VAL A 317 35.23 1.79 5.87
N PHE A 318 34.73 1.64 4.65
CA PHE A 318 33.73 0.62 4.32
C PHE A 318 34.34 -0.75 3.98
N ASN A 319 35.66 -0.89 3.91
CA ASN A 319 36.30 -2.19 3.69
C ASN A 319 36.39 -3.02 4.99
N ASN A 320 35.24 -3.27 5.63
CA ASN A 320 35.11 -3.92 6.94
C ASN A 320 34.41 -5.30 6.89
N GLY A 321 34.03 -5.78 5.70
CA GLY A 321 33.34 -7.05 5.49
C GLY A 321 31.81 -6.97 5.53
N GLU A 322 31.23 -5.92 6.11
CA GLU A 322 29.77 -5.66 6.07
C GLU A 322 29.34 -5.00 4.77
N TRP A 323 30.25 -4.20 4.19
CA TRP A 323 30.07 -3.48 2.93
C TRP A 323 31.06 -4.00 1.88
N ASP A 324 30.68 -5.03 1.12
CA ASP A 324 31.54 -5.64 0.10
C ASP A 324 31.23 -5.17 -1.34
N ASN A 325 30.20 -4.33 -1.50
CA ASN A 325 29.85 -3.63 -2.73
C ASN A 325 30.36 -2.17 -2.74
N LEU A 326 31.68 -2.03 -2.78
CA LEU A 326 32.34 -0.72 -2.67
C LEU A 326 32.08 0.22 -3.86
N ASP A 327 31.75 -0.31 -5.05
CA ASP A 327 31.38 0.53 -6.20
C ASP A 327 30.09 1.32 -5.94
N MET A 328 29.12 0.70 -5.24
CA MET A 328 27.86 1.35 -4.86
C MET A 328 28.09 2.49 -3.88
N ILE A 329 28.95 2.27 -2.88
CA ILE A 329 29.34 3.30 -1.92
C ILE A 329 30.10 4.45 -2.60
N ARG A 330 30.99 4.13 -3.56
CA ARG A 330 31.66 5.16 -4.37
C ARG A 330 30.65 5.97 -5.18
N GLU A 331 29.68 5.32 -5.82
CA GLU A 331 28.61 6.00 -6.54
C GLU A 331 27.86 6.97 -5.62
N LEU A 332 27.40 6.48 -4.46
CA LEU A 332 26.67 7.28 -3.48
C LEU A 332 27.48 8.50 -3.00
N TYR A 333 28.76 8.31 -2.65
CA TYR A 333 29.63 9.39 -2.19
C TYR A 333 29.80 10.51 -3.25
N LEU A 334 29.87 10.13 -4.53
CA LEU A 334 30.04 11.09 -5.63
C LEU A 334 28.75 11.85 -5.98
N MET A 335 27.60 11.44 -5.46
CA MET A 335 26.33 12.15 -5.63
C MET A 335 26.29 13.42 -4.77
N ARG A 336 26.11 14.58 -5.41
CA ARG A 336 26.07 15.88 -4.70
C ARG A 336 24.73 16.19 -4.04
N ASP A 337 23.66 15.57 -4.52
CA ASP A 337 22.27 15.78 -4.12
C ASP A 337 21.62 14.48 -3.62
N ARG A 338 22.33 13.76 -2.74
CA ARG A 338 21.86 12.51 -2.13
C ARG A 338 20.51 12.72 -1.45
N THR A 339 19.59 11.80 -1.70
CA THR A 339 18.30 11.71 -1.04
C THR A 339 18.27 10.52 -0.08
N ASP A 340 17.31 10.50 0.83
CA ASP A 340 17.12 9.36 1.75
C ASP A 340 16.81 8.06 1.00
N LYS A 341 16.16 8.15 -0.17
CA LYS A 341 16.01 7.02 -1.09
C LYS A 341 17.38 6.49 -1.55
N ASP A 342 18.28 7.38 -1.98
CA ASP A 342 19.60 6.98 -2.48
C ASP A 342 20.41 6.26 -1.38
N ILE A 343 20.31 6.72 -0.13
CA ILE A 343 20.96 6.12 1.05
C ILE A 343 20.35 4.74 1.37
N MET A 344 19.02 4.63 1.44
CA MET A 344 18.35 3.34 1.67
C MET A 344 18.70 2.32 0.59
N VAL A 345 18.67 2.71 -0.69
CA VAL A 345 19.05 1.84 -1.81
C VAL A 345 20.48 1.34 -1.63
N ALA A 346 21.43 2.21 -1.28
CA ALA A 346 22.82 1.78 -1.05
C ALA A 346 22.94 0.77 0.11
N ILE A 347 22.19 0.95 1.19
CA ILE A 347 22.12 -0.01 2.31
C ILE A 347 21.61 -1.37 1.82
N CYS A 348 20.54 -1.40 1.02
CA CYS A 348 20.01 -2.66 0.50
C CYS A 348 20.99 -3.37 -0.45
N PHE A 349 21.89 -2.63 -1.11
CA PHE A 349 22.92 -3.14 -2.02
C PHE A 349 24.29 -3.37 -1.37
N ARG A 350 24.42 -3.16 -0.05
CA ARG A 350 25.73 -3.15 0.64
C ARG A 350 26.51 -4.46 0.54
N SER A 351 25.77 -5.58 0.51
CA SER A 351 26.33 -6.92 0.44
C SER A 351 25.98 -7.58 -0.89
N LYS A 352 27.01 -8.09 -1.57
CA LYS A 352 26.88 -8.91 -2.80
C LYS A 352 26.07 -10.17 -2.56
N MET A 353 25.98 -10.65 -1.33
CA MET A 353 25.13 -11.78 -0.95
C MET A 353 23.67 -11.55 -1.37
N TYR A 354 23.12 -10.34 -1.17
CA TYR A 354 21.76 -9.99 -1.58
C TYR A 354 21.60 -9.84 -3.10
N LEU A 355 22.71 -9.73 -3.83
CA LEU A 355 22.73 -9.49 -5.27
C LEU A 355 22.91 -10.79 -6.07
N ASN A 356 23.37 -11.86 -5.44
CA ASN A 356 23.74 -13.11 -6.10
C ASN A 356 22.59 -13.80 -6.85
N THR A 357 21.35 -13.48 -6.48
CA THR A 357 20.15 -14.09 -7.04
C THR A 357 19.55 -13.26 -8.17
N LEU A 358 19.97 -12.00 -8.32
CA LEU A 358 19.48 -11.11 -9.38
C LEU A 358 20.04 -11.53 -10.74
N ASP A 359 19.21 -11.43 -11.78
CA ASP A 359 19.67 -11.59 -13.16
C ASP A 359 20.31 -10.26 -13.64
N PRO A 360 21.64 -10.21 -13.84
CA PRO A 360 22.31 -8.99 -14.30
C PRO A 360 21.91 -8.59 -15.73
N ALA A 361 21.41 -9.53 -16.54
CA ALA A 361 20.94 -9.30 -17.91
C ALA A 361 19.43 -9.01 -18.00
N ALA A 362 18.75 -8.90 -16.85
CA ALA A 362 17.32 -8.63 -16.80
C ALA A 362 16.96 -7.34 -17.57
N ARG A 363 15.84 -7.40 -18.30
CA ARG A 363 15.30 -6.26 -19.07
C ARG A 363 14.84 -5.11 -18.20
N ILE A 364 14.59 -5.35 -16.92
CA ILE A 364 14.04 -4.38 -15.98
C ILE A 364 14.97 -4.19 -14.79
N VAL A 365 14.85 -3.03 -14.16
CA VAL A 365 15.45 -2.76 -12.87
C VAL A 365 14.69 -3.58 -11.81
N PRO A 366 15.38 -4.28 -10.88
CA PRO A 366 14.70 -5.01 -9.82
C PRO A 366 13.89 -4.07 -8.91
N ALA A 367 12.83 -4.61 -8.30
CA ALA A 367 12.15 -3.91 -7.22
C ALA A 367 12.88 -4.16 -5.89
N ILE A 368 12.90 -3.16 -5.00
CA ILE A 368 13.31 -3.39 -3.61
C ILE A 368 12.11 -3.98 -2.88
N PHE A 369 12.29 -5.15 -2.30
CA PHE A 369 11.31 -5.75 -1.42
C PHE A 369 11.73 -5.48 0.02
N PHE A 370 10.89 -4.74 0.73
CA PHE A 370 11.20 -4.17 2.03
C PHE A 370 10.07 -4.44 3.02
N GLN A 371 10.43 -5.02 4.17
CA GLN A 371 9.55 -5.18 5.31
C GLN A 371 10.17 -4.48 6.53
N PRO A 372 9.79 -3.22 6.80
CA PRO A 372 10.14 -2.58 8.06
C PRO A 372 9.28 -3.18 9.18
N HIS A 373 9.95 -3.65 10.23
CA HIS A 373 9.30 -4.00 11.48
C HIS A 373 9.15 -2.76 12.36
N PHE A 374 7.93 -2.56 12.82
CA PHE A 374 7.64 -1.62 13.90
C PHE A 374 7.45 -2.46 15.16
N GLY A 375 8.10 -2.10 16.26
CA GLY A 375 8.05 -2.87 17.51
C GLY A 375 6.62 -2.96 18.07
N TYR A 376 6.27 -2.12 19.03
CA TYR A 376 4.88 -2.07 19.50
C TYR A 376 4.05 -1.17 18.58
N ASN A 377 3.11 -1.77 17.86
CA ASN A 377 2.16 -1.03 17.03
C ASN A 377 1.12 -0.33 17.92
N HIS A 378 1.29 0.98 18.09
CA HIS A 378 0.42 1.80 18.93
C HIS A 378 -0.75 2.32 18.11
N VAL A 379 -1.85 1.58 18.12
CA VAL A 379 -3.12 2.02 17.54
C VAL A 379 -4.04 2.52 18.63
N LEU A 380 -4.55 3.74 18.47
CA LEU A 380 -5.53 4.34 19.36
C LEU A 380 -6.91 4.28 18.73
N LEU A 381 -7.90 3.88 19.52
CA LEU A 381 -9.31 3.90 19.15
C LEU A 381 -10.08 4.80 20.11
N ARG A 382 -10.81 5.77 19.58
CA ARG A 382 -11.66 6.69 20.36
C ARG A 382 -13.03 6.81 19.73
N GLY A 383 -14.07 6.95 20.56
CA GLY A 383 -15.41 7.29 20.06
C GLY A 383 -15.54 8.80 19.84
N ASP A 384 -16.33 9.21 18.84
CA ASP A 384 -16.75 10.60 18.67
C ASP A 384 -18.25 10.80 18.98
N ASP A 385 -18.69 12.07 18.96
CA ASP A 385 -20.09 12.46 19.24
C ASP A 385 -21.08 11.95 18.18
N MET A 386 -20.58 11.48 17.03
CA MET A 386 -21.37 10.90 15.94
C MET A 386 -21.45 9.37 16.04
N GLY A 387 -20.90 8.77 17.09
CA GLY A 387 -20.87 7.32 17.29
C GLY A 387 -19.91 6.58 16.36
N ARG A 388 -18.92 7.28 15.79
CA ARG A 388 -17.87 6.69 14.95
C ARG A 388 -16.65 6.33 15.79
N ALA A 389 -15.88 5.38 15.29
CA ALA A 389 -14.63 4.94 15.91
C ALA A 389 -13.44 5.58 15.17
N VAL A 390 -12.85 6.60 15.79
CA VAL A 390 -11.69 7.32 15.28
C VAL A 390 -10.43 6.50 15.55
N MET A 391 -9.68 6.19 14.49
CA MET A 391 -8.44 5.44 14.54
C MET A 391 -7.24 6.34 14.25
N SER A 392 -6.17 6.17 15.02
CA SER A 392 -4.86 6.73 14.69
C SER A 392 -3.73 5.77 15.07
N SER A 393 -2.63 5.85 14.34
CA SER A 393 -1.44 5.05 14.60
C SER A 393 -0.17 5.84 14.33
N GLU A 394 0.76 5.77 15.28
CA GLU A 394 2.04 6.43 15.20
C GLU A 394 2.91 5.86 14.07
N GLN A 395 2.88 4.54 13.86
CA GLN A 395 3.64 3.86 12.82
C GLN A 395 3.17 4.27 11.42
N TYR A 396 1.86 4.39 11.24
CA TYR A 396 1.28 4.92 10.00
C TYR A 396 1.73 6.36 9.74
N GLU A 397 1.78 7.19 10.78
CA GLU A 397 2.28 8.56 10.69
C GLU A 397 3.79 8.61 10.40
N THR A 398 4.59 7.69 10.94
CA THR A 398 6.02 7.55 10.62
C THR A 398 6.21 7.23 9.14
N VAL A 399 5.49 6.25 8.59
CA VAL A 399 5.55 5.93 7.15
C VAL A 399 5.10 7.11 6.30
N ARG A 400 4.00 7.78 6.68
CA ARG A 400 3.50 8.97 5.98
C ARG A 400 4.53 10.11 5.93
N LYS A 401 5.27 10.32 7.02
CA LYS A 401 6.29 11.37 7.15
C LYS A 401 7.64 10.97 6.58
N SER A 402 7.90 9.68 6.39
CA SER A 402 9.17 9.17 5.89
C SER A 402 9.54 9.79 4.54
N ALA A 403 10.75 10.35 4.46
CA ALA A 403 11.29 10.88 3.21
C ALA A 403 11.56 9.76 2.19
N VAL A 404 11.85 8.54 2.64
CA VAL A 404 12.08 7.37 1.80
C VAL A 404 10.82 7.02 1.00
N PHE A 405 9.70 6.76 1.69
CA PHE A 405 8.42 6.42 1.05
C PHE A 405 7.90 7.56 0.15
N ARG A 406 8.16 8.82 0.50
CA ARG A 406 7.80 9.96 -0.38
C ARG A 406 8.65 10.06 -1.65
N LYS A 407 9.85 9.48 -1.67
CA LYS A 407 10.80 9.58 -2.79
C LYS A 407 10.79 8.36 -3.72
N PHE A 408 10.37 7.19 -3.24
CA PHE A 408 10.01 6.10 -4.16
C PHE A 408 8.80 6.51 -4.96
N LYS A 409 8.95 6.54 -6.29
CA LYS A 409 7.89 6.96 -7.20
C LYS A 409 6.84 5.88 -7.39
N TYR A 410 7.26 4.62 -7.36
CA TYR A 410 6.38 3.46 -7.58
C TYR A 410 6.40 2.59 -6.35
N ILE A 411 5.25 2.48 -5.68
CA ILE A 411 5.09 1.68 -4.47
C ILE A 411 3.91 0.75 -4.71
N LYS A 412 4.15 -0.54 -4.53
CA LYS A 412 3.09 -1.53 -4.34
C LYS A 412 3.20 -2.08 -2.94
N SER A 413 2.06 -2.27 -2.29
CA SER A 413 2.03 -2.85 -0.95
C SER A 413 1.24 -4.15 -0.95
N PHE A 414 1.66 -5.10 -0.15
CA PHE A 414 0.81 -6.25 0.15
C PHE A 414 0.90 -6.61 1.63
N THR A 415 -0.21 -7.11 2.13
CA THR A 415 -0.43 -7.35 3.55
C THR A 415 -0.86 -8.79 3.75
N PRO A 416 -0.01 -9.65 4.31
CA PRO A 416 -0.43 -10.99 4.73
C PRO A 416 -1.50 -10.91 5.81
N MET A 417 -2.57 -11.69 5.65
CA MET A 417 -3.62 -11.87 6.64
C MET A 417 -3.84 -13.36 6.89
N ARG A 418 -3.85 -13.75 8.14
CA ARG A 418 -4.24 -15.09 8.57
C ARG A 418 -5.57 -15.00 9.32
N ARG A 419 -6.33 -16.09 9.42
CA ARG A 419 -7.50 -16.17 10.32
C ARG A 419 -7.12 -15.58 11.68
N ILE A 420 -7.84 -14.53 12.07
CA ILE A 420 -7.45 -13.65 13.17
C ILE A 420 -7.36 -14.42 14.49
N THR A 421 -8.28 -15.34 14.76
CA THR A 421 -8.28 -16.18 15.97
C THR A 421 -7.10 -17.14 16.03
N THR A 422 -6.70 -17.73 14.89
CA THR A 422 -5.51 -18.58 14.81
C THR A 422 -4.23 -17.76 14.99
N SER A 423 -4.17 -16.59 14.33
CA SER A 423 -3.03 -15.67 14.43
C SER A 423 -2.85 -15.14 15.87
N TYR A 424 -3.96 -14.85 16.56
CA TYR A 424 -4.00 -14.48 17.97
C TYR A 424 -3.40 -15.56 18.88
N GLY A 425 -3.87 -16.80 18.79
CA GLY A 425 -3.32 -17.90 19.60
C GLY A 425 -1.83 -18.16 19.34
N ALA A 426 -1.38 -18.01 18.09
CA ALA A 426 0.04 -18.10 17.73
C ALA A 426 0.88 -16.99 18.39
N SER A 427 0.37 -15.76 18.45
CA SER A 427 1.03 -14.64 19.15
C SER A 427 1.19 -14.89 20.65
N ILE A 428 0.16 -15.40 21.32
CA ILE A 428 0.25 -15.72 22.75
C ILE A 428 1.32 -16.79 22.99
N ARG A 429 1.34 -17.87 22.17
CA ARG A 429 2.38 -18.90 22.24
C ARG A 429 3.79 -18.29 22.11
N PHE A 430 3.99 -17.42 21.13
CA PHE A 430 5.28 -16.79 20.89
C PHE A 430 5.71 -15.90 22.07
N MET A 431 4.84 -14.99 22.51
CA MET A 431 5.15 -14.11 23.64
C MET A 431 5.41 -14.89 24.92
N TRP A 432 4.66 -15.97 25.16
CA TRP A 432 4.91 -16.85 26.31
C TRP A 432 6.27 -17.55 26.22
N GLY A 433 6.65 -18.06 25.05
CA GLY A 433 7.98 -18.62 24.84
C GLY A 433 9.10 -17.60 25.04
N SER A 434 8.93 -16.39 24.50
CA SER A 434 9.87 -15.27 24.69
C SER A 434 9.97 -14.86 26.16
N HIS A 435 8.85 -14.83 26.88
CA HIS A 435 8.83 -14.59 28.32
C HIS A 435 9.66 -15.64 29.07
N GLN A 436 9.41 -16.94 28.80
CA GLN A 436 10.13 -18.03 29.44
C GLN A 436 11.64 -17.94 29.20
N ALA A 437 12.06 -17.61 27.98
CA ALA A 437 13.48 -17.39 27.66
C ALA A 437 14.06 -16.17 28.41
N SER A 438 13.28 -15.09 28.51
CA SER A 438 13.71 -13.84 29.17
C SER A 438 13.95 -13.96 30.67
N LEU A 439 13.38 -14.97 31.33
CA LEU A 439 13.59 -15.20 32.77
C LEU A 439 15.04 -15.60 33.10
N GLU A 440 15.81 -16.04 32.10
CA GLU A 440 17.25 -16.32 32.22
C GLU A 440 18.13 -15.08 31.90
N GLU A 441 17.52 -13.97 31.46
CA GLU A 441 18.17 -12.72 31.07
C GLU A 441 17.91 -11.58 32.09
N ASP A 442 18.61 -10.46 31.97
CA ASP A 442 18.46 -9.29 32.87
C ASP A 442 17.19 -8.45 32.58
N ASP A 443 16.55 -8.68 31.42
CA ASP A 443 15.36 -7.97 30.96
C ASP A 443 14.18 -8.95 30.77
N ILE A 444 13.19 -8.86 31.68
CA ILE A 444 11.99 -9.69 31.61
C ILE A 444 11.03 -9.13 30.56
N PHE A 445 10.64 -9.97 29.60
CA PHE A 445 9.62 -9.64 28.59
C PHE A 445 8.27 -10.25 28.98
N PRO A 446 7.36 -9.52 29.64
CA PRO A 446 6.04 -10.04 29.98
C PRO A 446 5.14 -10.16 28.73
N VAL A 447 4.12 -11.01 28.82
CA VAL A 447 3.08 -11.10 27.78
C VAL A 447 2.24 -9.82 27.79
N ALA A 448 1.98 -9.26 26.61
CA ALA A 448 1.11 -8.10 26.43
C ALA A 448 -0.37 -8.50 26.33
N ASP A 449 -1.29 -7.52 26.47
CA ASP A 449 -2.74 -7.73 26.31
C ASP A 449 -3.12 -7.86 24.82
N GLU A 450 -2.64 -8.92 24.19
CA GLU A 450 -2.68 -9.13 22.75
C GLU A 450 -4.10 -9.29 22.22
N ILE A 451 -5.10 -9.63 23.04
CA ILE A 451 -6.50 -9.64 22.58
C ILE A 451 -6.96 -8.22 22.23
N VAL A 452 -6.53 -7.23 23.01
CA VAL A 452 -6.81 -5.82 22.72
C VAL A 452 -5.95 -5.33 21.57
N ASP A 453 -4.66 -5.65 21.55
CA ASP A 453 -3.80 -5.21 20.45
C ASP A 453 -4.29 -5.81 19.12
N ARG A 454 -4.70 -7.08 19.11
CA ARG A 454 -5.32 -7.72 17.94
C ARG A 454 -6.60 -7.03 17.48
N LEU A 455 -7.46 -6.62 18.42
CA LEU A 455 -8.69 -5.88 18.11
C LEU A 455 -8.38 -4.54 17.43
N LEU A 456 -7.32 -3.86 17.89
CA LEU A 456 -6.94 -2.53 17.45
C LEU A 456 -6.15 -2.55 16.13
N LEU A 457 -5.46 -3.65 15.82
CA LEU A 457 -4.66 -3.83 14.60
C LEU A 457 -5.53 -4.04 13.36
N ARG A 458 -6.16 -2.96 12.90
CA ARG A 458 -6.98 -2.89 11.68
C ARG A 458 -6.21 -2.29 10.52
N GLY A 459 -4.96 -2.67 10.33
CA GLY A 459 -4.12 -2.11 9.27
C GLY A 459 -4.57 -2.42 7.83
N TYR A 460 -5.59 -3.27 7.69
CA TYR A 460 -6.35 -3.52 6.47
C TYR A 460 -7.40 -2.42 6.18
N LEU A 461 -7.65 -1.50 7.11
CA LEU A 461 -8.45 -0.29 6.90
C LEU A 461 -7.51 0.85 6.50
N VAL A 462 -7.54 1.19 5.22
CA VAL A 462 -6.65 2.16 4.59
C VAL A 462 -7.33 3.52 4.45
N ASP A 463 -6.53 4.57 4.64
CA ASP A 463 -6.88 5.94 4.24
C ASP A 463 -6.52 6.11 2.76
N GLU A 464 -7.49 6.52 1.93
CA GLU A 464 -7.28 6.68 0.48
C GLU A 464 -6.27 7.78 0.13
N GLU A 465 -6.06 8.75 1.03
CA GLU A 465 -5.01 9.76 0.85
C GLU A 465 -3.60 9.21 1.13
N GLN A 466 -3.49 8.02 1.74
CA GLN A 466 -2.22 7.39 2.03
C GLN A 466 -1.66 6.72 0.77
N ARG A 467 -0.90 7.51 0.01
CA ARG A 467 -0.20 7.08 -1.21
C ARG A 467 0.46 5.70 -1.13
N ALA A 468 1.17 5.41 -0.05
CA ALA A 468 1.93 4.16 0.10
C ALA A 468 1.06 2.90 0.17
N LEU A 469 -0.24 3.04 0.47
CA LEU A 469 -1.22 1.95 0.58
C LEU A 469 -2.31 2.02 -0.50
N ARG A 470 -2.26 3.04 -1.38
CA ARG A 470 -3.26 3.24 -2.43
C ARG A 470 -3.24 2.11 -3.46
N ASP A 471 -2.05 1.60 -3.80
CA ASP A 471 -1.84 0.42 -4.65
C ASP A 471 -1.45 -0.76 -3.75
N GLY A 472 -2.44 -1.27 -3.01
CA GLY A 472 -2.25 -2.26 -1.95
C GLY A 472 -3.26 -3.40 -1.97
N VAL A 473 -2.83 -4.62 -1.61
CA VAL A 473 -3.70 -5.81 -1.50
C VAL A 473 -3.47 -6.62 -0.24
N ILE A 474 -4.52 -7.29 0.24
CA ILE A 474 -4.46 -8.31 1.30
C ILE A 474 -4.28 -9.68 0.67
N VAL A 475 -3.36 -10.48 1.19
CA VAL A 475 -3.11 -11.85 0.76
C VAL A 475 -3.39 -12.79 1.92
N ARG A 476 -4.32 -13.74 1.73
CA ARG A 476 -4.63 -14.71 2.79
C ARG A 476 -3.51 -15.75 2.91
N PHE A 477 -3.04 -15.95 4.12
CA PHE A 477 -2.00 -16.93 4.44
C PHE A 477 -2.45 -18.35 4.07
N GLU A 478 -3.71 -18.67 4.36
CA GLU A 478 -4.32 -19.97 4.08
C GLU A 478 -4.37 -20.24 2.58
N ASP A 479 -4.71 -19.24 1.76
CA ASP A 479 -4.67 -19.38 0.31
C ASP A 479 -3.23 -19.63 -0.17
N ALA A 480 -2.26 -18.88 0.35
CA ALA A 480 -0.85 -19.04 -0.02
C ALA A 480 -0.27 -20.41 0.34
N LYS A 481 -0.80 -21.08 1.39
CA LYS A 481 -0.40 -22.44 1.78
C LYS A 481 -1.15 -23.52 1.01
N LEU A 482 -2.46 -23.37 0.83
CA LEU A 482 -3.32 -24.39 0.24
C LEU A 482 -3.32 -24.37 -1.29
N ASN A 483 -3.14 -23.19 -1.88
CA ASN A 483 -3.18 -22.92 -3.32
C ASN A 483 -1.97 -22.07 -3.77
N PRO A 484 -0.73 -22.48 -3.48
CA PRO A 484 0.46 -21.66 -3.69
C PRO A 484 0.62 -21.22 -5.16
N ALA A 485 0.33 -22.09 -6.12
CA ALA A 485 0.40 -21.73 -7.54
C ALA A 485 -0.54 -20.57 -7.87
N ALA A 486 -1.82 -20.64 -7.48
CA ALA A 486 -2.79 -19.58 -7.72
C ALA A 486 -2.39 -18.28 -7.00
N THR A 487 -2.02 -18.37 -5.73
CA THR A 487 -1.67 -17.19 -4.92
C THR A 487 -0.43 -16.48 -5.43
N PHE A 488 0.65 -17.21 -5.70
CA PHE A 488 1.91 -16.57 -6.09
C PHE A 488 1.94 -16.13 -7.55
N HIS A 489 1.14 -16.73 -8.45
CA HIS A 489 0.90 -16.14 -9.77
C HIS A 489 0.14 -14.81 -9.66
N ALA A 490 -0.97 -14.79 -8.92
CA ALA A 490 -1.76 -13.57 -8.73
C ALA A 490 -0.96 -12.47 -8.02
N LEU A 491 -0.16 -12.83 -7.02
CA LEU A 491 0.65 -11.86 -6.30
C LEU A 491 1.82 -11.34 -7.14
N ALA A 492 2.50 -12.20 -7.92
CA ALA A 492 3.51 -11.74 -8.88
C ALA A 492 2.90 -10.79 -9.94
N GLU A 493 1.68 -11.11 -10.40
CA GLU A 493 0.93 -10.26 -11.32
C GLU A 493 0.59 -8.90 -10.71
N PHE A 494 0.06 -8.89 -9.49
CA PHE A 494 -0.21 -7.66 -8.78
C PHE A 494 1.06 -6.83 -8.57
N LEU A 495 2.16 -7.45 -8.12
CA LEU A 495 3.44 -6.79 -7.85
C LEU A 495 4.21 -6.38 -9.12
N ASP A 496 3.69 -6.72 -10.29
CA ASP A 496 4.29 -6.50 -11.60
C ASP A 496 5.74 -7.01 -11.68
N VAL A 497 5.88 -8.31 -11.39
CA VAL A 497 7.12 -9.08 -11.54
C VAL A 497 6.81 -10.41 -12.26
N PRO A 498 7.78 -11.01 -12.94
CA PRO A 498 7.59 -12.35 -13.49
C PRO A 498 7.25 -13.35 -12.38
N TYR A 499 6.36 -14.29 -12.65
CA TYR A 499 6.32 -15.50 -11.82
C TYR A 499 7.55 -16.35 -12.14
N ALA A 500 8.35 -16.67 -11.12
CA ALA A 500 9.62 -17.38 -11.29
C ALA A 500 9.64 -18.70 -10.52
N GLU A 501 10.46 -19.66 -10.98
CA GLU A 501 10.67 -20.95 -10.30
C GLU A 501 11.13 -20.76 -8.84
N SER A 502 11.88 -19.69 -8.53
CA SER A 502 12.31 -19.38 -7.17
C SER A 502 11.13 -19.27 -6.19
N MET A 503 9.96 -18.85 -6.66
CA MET A 503 8.75 -18.66 -5.85
C MET A 503 8.05 -19.99 -5.49
N THR A 504 8.57 -21.13 -5.93
CA THR A 504 8.05 -22.47 -5.60
C THR A 504 8.74 -23.09 -4.38
N LYS A 505 9.69 -22.37 -3.79
CA LYS A 505 10.48 -22.80 -2.63
C LYS A 505 10.69 -21.61 -1.69
N CYS A 506 11.10 -21.92 -0.47
CA CYS A 506 11.46 -20.93 0.53
C CYS A 506 12.97 -20.88 0.68
N THR A 507 13.53 -19.68 0.58
CA THR A 507 14.97 -19.44 0.73
C THR A 507 15.25 -18.28 1.68
N LEU A 508 16.49 -18.24 2.15
CA LEU A 508 17.09 -17.15 2.89
C LEU A 508 18.44 -16.85 2.24
N MET A 509 18.60 -15.63 1.70
CA MET A 509 19.82 -15.23 0.98
C MET A 509 20.14 -16.17 -0.19
N GLY A 510 19.10 -16.67 -0.86
CA GLY A 510 19.18 -17.61 -1.98
C GLY A 510 19.45 -19.08 -1.59
N VAL A 511 19.58 -19.39 -0.30
CA VAL A 511 19.79 -20.76 0.20
C VAL A 511 18.50 -21.30 0.80
N THR A 512 18.15 -22.57 0.58
CA THR A 512 16.91 -23.15 1.12
C THR A 512 16.81 -23.01 2.64
N THR A 513 15.66 -22.54 3.14
CA THR A 513 15.46 -22.21 4.56
C THR A 513 15.76 -23.39 5.49
N ASN A 514 15.38 -24.61 5.10
CA ASN A 514 15.60 -25.82 5.90
C ASN A 514 17.08 -26.19 6.12
N ALA A 515 18.00 -25.59 5.35
CA ALA A 515 19.43 -25.74 5.56
C ALA A 515 20.01 -24.68 6.52
N MET A 516 19.25 -23.62 6.80
CA MET A 516 19.71 -22.44 7.56
C MET A 516 19.03 -22.30 8.92
N LEU A 517 17.78 -22.73 9.05
CA LEU A 517 16.96 -22.54 10.25
C LEU A 517 16.40 -23.87 10.73
N ASP A 518 16.27 -24.01 12.06
CA ASP A 518 15.51 -25.10 12.68
C ASP A 518 14.08 -24.59 12.97
N GLN A 519 13.09 -25.14 12.28
CA GLN A 519 11.69 -24.77 12.37
C GLN A 519 10.80 -26.01 12.52
N GLU A 520 9.67 -25.84 13.22
CA GLU A 520 8.69 -26.91 13.43
C GLU A 520 7.93 -27.26 12.13
N VAL A 521 7.67 -26.26 11.29
CA VAL A 521 6.93 -26.36 10.03
C VAL A 521 7.65 -25.51 9.00
N TYR A 522 8.06 -26.12 7.88
CA TYR A 522 8.86 -25.44 6.85
C TYR A 522 8.02 -25.08 5.64
N GLY A 523 8.29 -23.89 5.07
CA GLY A 523 7.83 -23.51 3.74
C GLY A 523 6.36 -23.80 3.50
N PHE A 524 6.00 -24.49 2.42
CA PHE A 524 4.62 -24.71 1.98
C PHE A 524 3.81 -25.75 2.77
N ASP A 525 4.34 -26.30 3.88
CA ASP A 525 3.59 -27.25 4.70
C ASP A 525 2.30 -26.62 5.26
N THR A 526 1.17 -27.32 5.03
CA THR A 526 -0.18 -26.87 5.38
C THR A 526 -0.52 -27.09 6.85
N ALA A 527 0.30 -27.81 7.63
CA ALA A 527 0.08 -28.04 9.05
C ALA A 527 -0.14 -26.72 9.82
N ALA A 528 0.55 -25.66 9.42
CA ALA A 528 0.38 -24.33 10.01
C ALA A 528 -1.04 -23.76 9.84
N VAL A 529 -1.77 -24.10 8.77
CA VAL A 529 -3.14 -23.62 8.51
C VAL A 529 -4.11 -24.14 9.56
N TYR A 530 -3.93 -25.38 10.02
CA TYR A 530 -4.91 -26.09 10.86
C TYR A 530 -4.58 -26.06 12.37
N LYS A 531 -3.56 -25.31 12.79
CA LYS A 531 -3.25 -25.13 14.22
C LYS A 531 -4.35 -24.30 14.90
N THR A 532 -4.86 -24.76 16.04
CA THR A 532 -5.91 -24.09 16.82
C THR A 532 -5.36 -23.34 18.03
N TYR A 533 -4.22 -23.76 18.57
CA TYR A 533 -3.58 -23.17 19.76
C TYR A 533 -4.48 -23.14 21.00
N ASP A 534 -5.28 -24.20 21.24
CA ASP A 534 -6.23 -24.28 22.37
C ASP A 534 -5.57 -24.19 23.77
N GLU A 535 -4.26 -24.40 23.85
CA GLU A 535 -3.48 -24.15 25.07
C GLU A 535 -3.34 -22.65 25.39
N PHE A 536 -3.43 -21.80 24.37
CA PHE A 536 -3.09 -20.37 24.42
C PHE A 536 -4.27 -19.42 24.24
N CYS A 537 -5.44 -19.91 23.82
CA CYS A 537 -6.67 -19.12 23.73
C CYS A 537 -7.92 -19.97 23.97
N CYS A 538 -9.03 -19.33 24.37
CA CYS A 538 -10.30 -19.98 24.65
C CYS A 538 -11.44 -19.47 23.76
N ASP A 539 -12.60 -20.13 23.81
CA ASP A 539 -13.73 -19.82 22.95
C ASP A 539 -14.36 -18.46 23.24
N ALA A 540 -14.34 -17.99 24.50
CA ALA A 540 -14.86 -16.66 24.85
C ALA A 540 -14.03 -15.54 24.19
N GLU A 541 -12.70 -15.67 24.25
CA GLU A 541 -11.75 -14.76 23.58
C GLU A 541 -11.97 -14.76 22.06
N ARG A 542 -12.15 -15.95 21.46
CA ARG A 542 -12.35 -16.09 20.02
C ARG A 542 -13.71 -15.57 19.56
N CYS A 543 -14.78 -15.84 20.30
CA CYS A 543 -16.10 -15.26 20.07
C CYS A 543 -16.04 -13.74 20.05
N TRP A 544 -15.34 -13.15 21.03
CA TRP A 544 -15.21 -11.71 21.16
C TRP A 544 -14.45 -11.10 19.97
N LEU A 545 -13.34 -11.71 19.56
CA LEU A 545 -12.57 -11.28 18.37
C LEU A 545 -13.39 -11.41 17.08
N GLU A 546 -14.03 -12.56 16.84
CA GLU A 546 -14.86 -12.78 15.65
C GLU A 546 -16.00 -11.77 15.58
N TYR A 547 -16.69 -11.52 16.70
CA TYR A 547 -17.77 -10.53 16.72
C TYR A 547 -17.27 -9.12 16.39
N PHE A 548 -16.23 -8.64 17.07
CA PHE A 548 -15.79 -7.26 16.88
C PHE A 548 -15.03 -7.03 15.57
N LEU A 549 -14.44 -8.07 14.98
CA LEU A 549 -13.74 -8.02 13.69
C LEU A 549 -14.57 -8.63 12.56
N ARG A 550 -15.87 -8.85 12.77
CA ARG A 550 -16.79 -9.46 11.79
C ARG A 550 -16.78 -8.79 10.42
N ASP A 551 -16.55 -7.48 10.40
CA ASP A 551 -16.41 -6.69 9.17
C ASP A 551 -15.21 -7.17 8.32
N ALA A 552 -14.09 -7.52 8.96
CA ALA A 552 -12.94 -8.10 8.28
C ALA A 552 -13.16 -9.56 7.88
N TYR A 553 -13.81 -10.37 8.73
CA TYR A 553 -14.16 -11.75 8.40
C TYR A 553 -15.05 -11.80 7.15
N GLU A 554 -16.13 -11.04 7.15
CA GLU A 554 -17.08 -10.96 6.03
C GLU A 554 -16.40 -10.46 4.74
N TYR A 555 -15.60 -9.39 4.83
CA TYR A 555 -14.93 -8.80 3.66
C TYR A 555 -13.86 -9.73 3.05
N TYR A 556 -13.03 -10.34 3.90
CA TYR A 556 -11.94 -11.21 3.44
C TYR A 556 -12.36 -12.68 3.25
N GLY A 557 -13.64 -12.99 3.47
CA GLY A 557 -14.23 -14.29 3.17
C GLY A 557 -13.82 -15.38 4.17
N TYR A 558 -13.77 -15.03 5.46
CA TYR A 558 -13.66 -15.99 6.55
C TYR A 558 -15.02 -16.22 7.23
N ASP A 559 -15.40 -17.48 7.40
CA ASP A 559 -16.54 -17.93 8.20
C ASP A 559 -16.23 -17.82 9.70
N PHE A 560 -17.28 -17.59 10.50
CA PHE A 560 -17.19 -17.64 11.96
C PHE A 560 -17.15 -19.08 12.46
N GLN A 561 -16.19 -19.38 13.34
CA GLN A 561 -16.05 -20.70 13.96
C GLN A 561 -16.57 -20.74 15.40
N TYR A 562 -16.57 -19.59 16.07
CA TYR A 562 -16.88 -19.48 17.50
C TYR A 562 -18.09 -18.57 17.74
N TYR A 563 -18.19 -17.47 17.01
CA TYR A 563 -19.34 -16.58 17.04
C TYR A 563 -20.53 -17.18 16.27
N ASP A 564 -21.69 -17.24 16.92
CA ASP A 564 -22.89 -17.91 16.41
C ASP A 564 -23.75 -17.07 15.44
N GLY A 565 -23.33 -15.84 15.13
CA GLY A 565 -24.11 -14.90 14.31
C GLY A 565 -25.33 -14.30 15.01
N GLY A 566 -25.59 -14.65 16.28
CA GLY A 566 -26.71 -14.15 17.06
C GLY A 566 -26.52 -12.70 17.53
N PRO A 567 -27.58 -11.99 17.95
CA PRO A 567 -27.45 -10.64 18.47
C PRO A 567 -26.51 -10.59 19.68
N VAL A 568 -25.76 -9.49 19.77
CA VAL A 568 -24.79 -9.25 20.85
C VAL A 568 -25.07 -7.87 21.43
N ASP A 569 -25.39 -7.84 22.71
CA ASP A 569 -25.54 -6.64 23.52
C ASP A 569 -24.39 -6.50 24.53
N GLU A 570 -24.44 -5.46 25.35
CA GLU A 570 -23.39 -5.21 26.35
C GLU A 570 -23.29 -6.35 27.37
N GLU A 571 -24.40 -6.93 27.82
CA GLU A 571 -24.40 -8.04 28.80
C GLU A 571 -23.64 -9.25 28.25
N ARG A 572 -23.92 -9.64 27.00
CA ARG A 572 -23.23 -10.76 26.36
C ARG A 572 -21.73 -10.52 26.20
N VAL A 573 -21.33 -9.30 25.83
CA VAL A 573 -19.92 -8.92 25.71
C VAL A 573 -19.21 -8.97 27.04
N LEU A 574 -19.81 -8.41 28.10
CA LEU A 574 -19.24 -8.44 29.45
C LEU A 574 -19.14 -9.88 29.96
N GLY A 575 -20.12 -10.74 29.66
CA GLY A 575 -20.06 -12.16 29.96
C GLY A 575 -18.88 -12.88 29.28
N TRP A 576 -18.49 -12.51 28.05
CA TRP A 576 -17.27 -13.04 27.44
C TRP A 576 -16.01 -12.57 28.17
N LEU A 577 -15.94 -11.30 28.56
CA LEU A 577 -14.78 -10.75 29.29
C LEU A 577 -14.53 -11.44 30.63
N GLU A 578 -15.58 -11.94 31.30
CA GLU A 578 -15.47 -12.72 32.54
C GLU A 578 -14.83 -14.11 32.33
N HIS A 579 -14.74 -14.58 31.08
CA HIS A 579 -14.25 -15.91 30.70
C HIS A 579 -13.00 -15.84 29.80
N PHE A 580 -12.21 -14.77 29.90
CA PHE A 580 -10.90 -14.62 29.25
C PHE A 580 -9.80 -15.43 29.96
N ASP A 581 -10.10 -16.69 30.26
CA ASP A 581 -9.34 -17.56 31.16
C ASP A 581 -7.88 -17.76 30.73
N LYS A 582 -7.60 -17.76 29.41
CA LYS A 582 -6.26 -18.07 28.89
C LYS A 582 -5.39 -16.83 28.90
N ILE A 583 -5.84 -15.75 28.28
CA ILE A 583 -5.06 -14.51 28.23
C ILE A 583 -4.83 -13.94 29.62
N ASP A 584 -5.83 -14.00 30.51
CA ASP A 584 -5.68 -13.49 31.88
C ASP A 584 -4.68 -14.32 32.69
N TYR A 585 -4.63 -15.64 32.47
CA TYR A 585 -3.61 -16.49 33.07
C TYR A 585 -2.20 -16.07 32.60
N TYR A 586 -1.96 -15.98 31.29
CA TYR A 586 -0.63 -15.65 30.77
C TYR A 586 -0.20 -14.21 31.11
N LEU A 587 -1.14 -13.26 31.11
CA LEU A 587 -0.89 -11.89 31.58
C LEU A 587 -0.46 -11.89 33.04
N LEU A 588 -1.25 -12.51 33.92
CA LEU A 588 -1.00 -12.50 35.35
C LEU A 588 0.31 -13.20 35.71
N GLU A 589 0.57 -14.39 35.16
CA GLU A 589 1.78 -15.16 35.47
C GLU A 589 3.04 -14.48 34.95
N SER A 590 3.03 -13.98 33.70
CA SER A 590 4.23 -13.35 33.14
C SER A 590 4.52 -11.98 33.75
N ASN A 591 3.49 -11.18 34.03
CA ASN A 591 3.67 -9.85 34.61
C ASN A 591 4.03 -9.92 36.10
N ARG A 592 3.67 -10.99 36.83
CA ARG A 592 4.11 -11.18 38.22
C ARG A 592 5.63 -11.09 38.38
N ALA A 593 6.38 -11.78 37.52
CA ALA A 593 7.84 -11.73 37.55
C ALA A 593 8.37 -10.32 37.25
N TYR A 594 7.79 -9.67 36.24
CA TYR A 594 8.13 -8.30 35.84
C TYR A 594 7.87 -7.28 36.96
N HIS A 595 6.71 -7.33 37.62
CA HIS A 595 6.38 -6.40 38.71
C HIS A 595 7.28 -6.61 39.94
N ILE A 596 7.64 -7.86 40.27
CA ILE A 596 8.62 -8.15 41.32
C ILE A 596 9.97 -7.50 41.00
N ASP A 597 10.44 -7.64 39.76
CA ASP A 597 11.69 -7.03 39.30
C ASP A 597 11.62 -5.49 39.31
N ALA A 598 10.52 -4.90 38.83
CA ALA A 598 10.30 -3.46 38.83
C ALA A 598 10.33 -2.87 40.25
N VAL A 599 9.70 -3.51 41.22
CA VAL A 599 9.75 -3.09 42.64
C VAL A 599 11.18 -3.18 43.18
N LYS A 600 11.92 -4.26 42.89
CA LYS A 600 13.33 -4.39 43.29
C LYS A 600 14.19 -3.28 42.71
N LYS A 601 14.06 -2.99 41.41
CA LYS A 601 14.77 -1.90 40.72
C LYS A 601 14.44 -0.55 41.35
N LEU A 602 13.16 -0.23 41.56
CA LEU A 602 12.73 1.02 42.19
C LEU A 602 13.28 1.19 43.62
N ARG A 603 13.24 0.13 44.44
CA ARG A 603 13.80 0.19 45.81
C ARG A 603 15.32 0.40 45.79
N LYS A 604 16.02 -0.25 44.87
CA LYS A 604 17.46 -0.08 44.67
C LYS A 604 17.80 1.35 44.26
N GLU A 605 17.08 1.92 43.30
CA GLU A 605 17.27 3.31 42.85
C GLU A 605 17.07 4.31 44.00
N LYS A 606 16.03 4.13 44.81
CA LYS A 606 15.78 4.97 46.01
C LYS A 606 16.90 4.85 47.04
N ALA A 607 17.40 3.64 47.28
CA ALA A 607 18.52 3.42 48.19
C ALA A 607 19.81 4.07 47.68
N GLU A 608 20.09 3.99 46.38
CA GLU A 608 21.24 4.63 45.73
C GLU A 608 21.12 6.17 45.72
N ALA A 609 19.90 6.70 45.63
CA ALA A 609 19.60 8.12 45.78
C ALA A 609 19.71 8.63 47.24
N GLY A 610 19.95 7.74 48.21
CA GLY A 610 20.06 8.08 49.63
C GLY A 610 18.72 8.40 50.30
N GLU A 611 17.60 7.98 49.70
CA GLU A 611 16.28 8.17 50.30
C GLU A 611 16.09 7.23 51.50
N ALA A 612 15.79 7.79 52.66
CA ALA A 612 15.45 7.01 53.85
C ALA A 612 14.00 6.54 53.78
N VAL A 613 13.77 5.43 53.08
CA VAL A 613 12.44 4.82 52.92
C VAL A 613 12.33 3.59 53.82
N GLU A 614 11.37 3.62 54.75
CA GLU A 614 11.00 2.46 55.57
C GLU A 614 9.90 1.68 54.86
N TYR A 615 10.22 0.46 54.41
CA TYR A 615 9.26 -0.41 53.71
C TYR A 615 8.51 -1.29 54.72
N THR A 616 7.20 -1.12 54.80
CA THR A 616 6.34 -1.93 55.69
C THR A 616 5.84 -3.22 55.05
N ALA A 617 5.85 -3.29 53.71
CA ALA A 617 5.46 -4.46 52.93
C ALA A 617 6.70 -5.14 52.31
N THR A 618 6.58 -6.45 52.05
CA THR A 618 7.56 -7.19 51.26
C THR A 618 7.53 -6.74 49.80
N VAL A 619 8.60 -7.04 49.04
CA VAL A 619 8.64 -6.75 47.60
C VAL A 619 7.50 -7.45 46.89
N GLU A 620 7.22 -8.69 47.30
CA GLU A 620 6.17 -9.53 46.73
C GLU A 620 4.77 -8.98 47.01
N GLU A 621 4.51 -8.44 48.21
CA GLU A 621 3.24 -7.78 48.55
C GLU A 621 3.02 -6.50 47.72
N GLU A 622 4.02 -5.62 47.61
CA GLU A 622 3.92 -4.41 46.78
C GLU A 622 3.77 -4.75 45.29
N ALA A 623 4.47 -5.79 44.82
CA ALA A 623 4.36 -6.25 43.44
C ALA A 623 2.96 -6.81 43.14
N GLU A 624 2.34 -7.52 44.09
CA GLU A 624 0.96 -8.02 43.92
C GLU A 624 -0.09 -6.91 43.94
N GLU A 625 0.06 -5.89 44.79
CA GLU A 625 -0.81 -4.72 44.75
C GLU A 625 -0.71 -4.01 43.38
N SER A 626 0.52 -3.80 42.90
CA SER A 626 0.78 -3.21 41.59
C SER A 626 0.24 -4.05 40.43
N LEU A 627 0.36 -5.38 40.51
CA LEU A 627 -0.17 -6.31 39.51
C LEU A 627 -1.70 -6.29 39.50
N ALA A 628 -2.35 -6.25 40.67
CA ALA A 628 -3.80 -6.15 40.77
C ALA A 628 -4.33 -4.85 40.16
N GLU A 629 -3.66 -3.72 40.39
CA GLU A 629 -3.97 -2.44 39.73
C GLU A 629 -3.82 -2.53 38.21
N PHE A 630 -2.74 -3.15 37.73
CA PHE A 630 -2.53 -3.39 36.30
C PHE A 630 -3.64 -4.23 35.67
N MET A 631 -4.03 -5.34 36.31
CA MET A 631 -5.11 -6.20 35.82
C MET A 631 -6.46 -5.48 35.81
N GLN A 632 -6.72 -4.59 36.76
CA GLN A 632 -7.92 -3.74 36.73
C GLN A 632 -7.89 -2.74 35.57
N ILE A 633 -6.73 -2.13 35.28
CA ILE A 633 -6.55 -1.25 34.11
C ILE A 633 -6.81 -2.00 32.80
N VAL A 634 -6.32 -3.23 32.68
CA VAL A 634 -6.56 -4.12 31.54
C VAL A 634 -8.06 -4.37 31.35
N LYS A 635 -8.77 -4.75 32.42
CA LYS A 635 -10.22 -4.96 32.39
C LYS A 635 -10.98 -3.71 31.96
N ASP A 636 -10.69 -2.56 32.58
CA ASP A 636 -11.33 -1.28 32.26
C ASP A 636 -11.08 -0.87 30.80
N ARG A 637 -9.88 -1.17 30.26
CA ARG A 637 -9.53 -0.93 28.85
C ARG A 637 -10.38 -1.77 27.91
N ARG A 638 -10.51 -3.07 28.18
CA ARG A 638 -11.33 -3.99 27.37
C ARG A 638 -12.80 -3.58 27.35
N GLU A 639 -13.39 -3.28 28.51
CA GLU A 639 -14.78 -2.82 28.61
C GLU A 639 -15.03 -1.52 27.84
N ARG A 640 -14.14 -0.54 27.99
CA ARG A 640 -14.23 0.74 27.29
C ARG A 640 -14.18 0.58 25.77
N LEU A 641 -13.26 -0.24 25.26
CA LEU A 641 -13.15 -0.49 23.82
C LEU A 641 -14.39 -1.21 23.28
N ALA A 642 -14.88 -2.20 24.02
CA ALA A 642 -16.07 -2.95 23.63
C ALA A 642 -17.31 -2.02 23.55
N ARG A 643 -17.49 -1.12 24.52
CA ARG A 643 -18.55 -0.09 24.49
C ARG A 643 -18.44 0.87 23.31
N ILE A 644 -17.24 1.22 22.87
CA ILE A 644 -17.03 2.04 21.67
C ILE A 644 -17.51 1.28 20.44
N LEU A 645 -17.07 0.03 20.28
CA LEU A 645 -17.36 -0.77 19.08
C LEU A 645 -18.81 -1.27 19.00
N LEU A 646 -19.49 -1.43 20.14
CA LEU A 646 -20.93 -1.73 20.19
C LEU A 646 -21.80 -0.60 19.60
N LYS A 647 -21.30 0.64 19.54
CA LYS A 647 -22.00 1.75 18.87
C LYS A 647 -21.99 1.63 17.35
N GLY A 648 -21.08 0.82 16.79
CA GLY A 648 -20.99 0.54 15.36
C GLY A 648 -19.54 0.43 14.85
N LEU A 649 -19.37 -0.26 13.72
CA LEU A 649 -18.08 -0.47 13.05
C LEU A 649 -17.83 0.58 11.97
N LYS A 650 -18.01 1.86 12.32
CA LYS A 650 -17.77 3.00 11.41
C LYS A 650 -16.43 3.63 11.73
N PHE A 651 -15.40 3.20 11.01
CA PHE A 651 -14.03 3.65 11.24
C PHE A 651 -13.68 4.89 10.42
N VAL A 652 -13.06 5.86 11.07
CA VAL A 652 -12.61 7.11 10.44
C VAL A 652 -11.19 7.46 10.89
N ASN A 653 -10.45 8.18 10.06
CA ASN A 653 -9.17 8.78 10.46
C ASN A 653 -9.38 9.99 11.39
N GLU A 654 -8.29 10.60 11.87
CA GLU A 654 -8.34 11.78 12.76
C GLU A 654 -9.04 13.00 12.13
N GLN A 655 -9.10 13.07 10.81
CA GLN A 655 -9.82 14.12 10.06
C GLN A 655 -11.31 13.79 9.87
N GLY A 656 -11.78 12.65 10.40
CA GLY A 656 -13.17 12.22 10.32
C GLY A 656 -13.56 11.62 8.96
N ARG A 657 -12.59 11.25 8.11
CA ARG A 657 -12.83 10.62 6.81
C ARG A 657 -12.94 9.10 6.97
N PRO A 658 -13.87 8.43 6.27
CA PRO A 658 -14.01 6.98 6.33
C PRO A 658 -12.74 6.25 5.89
N LEU A 659 -12.35 5.23 6.64
CA LEU A 659 -11.34 4.27 6.21
C LEU A 659 -12.00 3.20 5.33
N LYS A 660 -11.30 2.69 4.32
CA LYS A 660 -11.79 1.65 3.41
C LYS A 660 -10.99 0.37 3.57
N PHE A 661 -11.60 -0.77 3.27
CA PHE A 661 -10.87 -2.03 3.23
C PHE A 661 -9.85 -2.02 2.09
N MET A 662 -8.64 -2.48 2.39
CA MET A 662 -7.66 -2.85 1.38
C MET A 662 -8.23 -4.02 0.57
N PRO A 663 -8.22 -3.97 -0.77
CA PRO A 663 -8.73 -5.05 -1.61
C PRO A 663 -8.07 -6.40 -1.29
N LYS A 664 -8.85 -7.48 -1.36
CA LYS A 664 -8.32 -8.85 -1.28
C LYS A 664 -7.67 -9.21 -2.63
N LEU A 665 -6.55 -9.94 -2.59
CA LEU A 665 -5.95 -10.51 -3.79
C LEU A 665 -6.92 -11.55 -4.39
N GLU A 666 -7.32 -11.33 -5.64
CA GLU A 666 -8.17 -12.26 -6.37
C GLU A 666 -7.32 -13.34 -7.05
N LEU A 667 -7.73 -14.61 -6.89
CA LEU A 667 -7.01 -15.76 -7.41
C LEU A 667 -7.68 -16.28 -8.68
N ASP A 668 -6.87 -16.74 -9.64
CA ASP A 668 -7.40 -17.42 -10.83
C ASP A 668 -8.05 -18.76 -10.41
N PRO A 669 -9.37 -18.93 -10.59
CA PRO A 669 -10.05 -20.18 -10.25
C PRO A 669 -9.50 -21.40 -10.99
N ALA A 670 -8.89 -21.22 -12.16
CA ALA A 670 -8.29 -22.30 -12.94
C ALA A 670 -6.99 -22.86 -12.32
N LEU A 671 -6.36 -22.11 -11.41
CA LEU A 671 -5.12 -22.50 -10.73
C LEU A 671 -5.35 -23.04 -9.31
N LEU A 672 -6.60 -23.12 -8.84
CA LEU A 672 -6.92 -23.65 -7.51
C LEU A 672 -6.69 -25.16 -7.45
N GLU A 673 -5.86 -25.59 -6.51
CA GLU A 673 -5.55 -27.00 -6.22
C GLU A 673 -6.45 -27.55 -5.11
N GLN A 674 -6.91 -26.67 -4.22
CA GLN A 674 -7.78 -26.95 -3.08
C GLN A 674 -8.91 -25.92 -2.99
N PRO A 675 -10.06 -26.27 -2.39
CA PRO A 675 -11.09 -25.28 -2.08
C PRO A 675 -10.51 -24.10 -1.29
N LEU A 676 -11.04 -22.91 -1.53
CA LEU A 676 -10.68 -21.74 -0.74
C LEU A 676 -11.01 -21.99 0.72
N TYR A 677 -10.11 -21.53 1.59
CA TYR A 677 -10.37 -21.55 3.01
C TYR A 677 -11.49 -20.56 3.33
N HIS A 678 -12.43 -21.02 4.17
CA HIS A 678 -13.50 -20.20 4.72
C HIS A 678 -13.33 -20.18 6.23
#